data_AF-A0A1A0HGT5-F1
#
_entry.id   AF-A0A1A0HGT5-F1
#
_cell.length_a   1.000
_cell.length_b   1.000
_cell.length_c   1.000
_cell.angle_alpha   90.00
_cell.angle_beta   90.00
_cell.angle_gamma   90.00
#
_symmetry.space_group_name_H-M   'P 1'
#
loop_
_entity.id
_entity.type
_entity.pdbx_description
1 polymer ?
#
loop_
_entity_poly.entity_id
_entity_poly.type
_entity_poly.pdbx_seq_one_letter_code
_entity_poly.pdbx_strand_id
1 'polypeptide(L)'
;MSNKDYILVTGGAGYIGSHTTVELIQNGYNVVIVDNLVNSSYDAVARIEYIVQKKVPFHNVDIGDSDALSSVFEIYRIVGVIHFAALKAVGELTQIPLDYYYNNVRGTLSLLTTMRAAGVKTIVFSSLATVYGDATRFKDMIPIPEHCPTGATNPYGRTKLMIEEMLGDIHKADPTWRSAILRYFNPIGAHPSGLIGEDPLGIPNNLLPFLAQVAVGRREKLAVFGNDYDSHDGTPIRDYIHVVDLARGHLSALEYLRNLPEKEGLYREWNLGTGKGSTVFDVYHAFCKAIGRELPYEIAGRRAGDVLNLTANPTRANLELKWKAQLSIEEACTDLWKWTTENPYGFSLENYLWKLFGDMEKYGYLSRLHTISFPDFEVSIANYGCVIQSIKKRGAQVTQGFGTLESYLQSENPFFGACIGRYANRIRGGQFEIDGKKFQVDKNEDGKNCLHGGANGFDKQFFLGPVVKQLGTNEYTMEFVHVDGSGNNGFPADLVTHVKYTIGKSSLEIEFKAEILRSSEDTATPVNLINHAYFNLSESASIDGLVAKISTNKVLEFDDQKLPTENISFIDRDLITGKTLDERAVFDHCFVVDDLDWDLDTRQKELKQIFELTSEETGRKMEVFSTEPSFQFYTGDGVKVGDHSLRCGLCIEPGRFTNAVNVPEWRKQVILKKREVYGSRMRYVFD
;
A
#
# COMPACT_ATOMS: atom_id res chain seq x y z
N MET A 1 21.10 5.46 -16.42
CA MET A 1 21.15 4.36 -15.42
C MET A 1 21.26 4.93 -14.02
N SER A 2 20.46 4.42 -13.08
CA SER A 2 20.62 4.73 -11.65
C SER A 2 22.00 4.29 -11.12
N ASN A 3 22.62 5.07 -10.21
CA ASN A 3 23.87 4.70 -9.55
C ASN A 3 23.69 3.61 -8.47
N LYS A 4 22.45 3.20 -8.18
CA LYS A 4 22.13 2.16 -7.20
C LYS A 4 21.98 0.80 -7.90
N ASP A 5 22.44 -0.25 -7.24
CA ASP A 5 22.21 -1.64 -7.64
C ASP A 5 20.78 -2.09 -7.29
N TYR A 6 20.13 -2.79 -8.23
CA TYR A 6 18.77 -3.31 -8.06
C TYR A 6 18.71 -4.83 -8.21
N ILE A 7 17.79 -5.44 -7.47
CA ILE A 7 17.32 -6.81 -7.69
C ILE A 7 16.02 -6.73 -8.49
N LEU A 8 16.00 -7.36 -9.67
CA LEU A 8 14.78 -7.51 -10.45
C LEU A 8 13.94 -8.67 -9.92
N VAL A 9 12.69 -8.42 -9.57
CA VAL A 9 11.74 -9.44 -9.12
C VAL A 9 10.65 -9.58 -10.17
N THR A 10 10.77 -10.59 -11.03
CA THR A 10 9.69 -10.89 -11.98
C THR A 10 8.56 -11.64 -11.26
N GLY A 11 7.29 -11.36 -11.55
CA GLY A 11 6.16 -11.95 -10.80
C GLY A 11 6.02 -11.36 -9.39
N GLY A 12 6.58 -10.16 -9.16
CA GLY A 12 6.67 -9.54 -7.84
C GLY A 12 5.34 -9.03 -7.29
N ALA A 13 4.30 -8.88 -8.11
CA ALA A 13 2.95 -8.55 -7.65
C ALA A 13 2.17 -9.82 -7.20
N GLY A 14 2.68 -11.01 -7.51
CA GLY A 14 2.10 -12.28 -7.10
C GLY A 14 2.31 -12.62 -5.61
N TYR A 15 1.75 -13.75 -5.19
CA TYR A 15 1.75 -14.18 -3.78
C TYR A 15 3.16 -14.25 -3.16
N ILE A 16 4.06 -15.10 -3.65
CA ILE A 16 5.39 -15.27 -3.04
C ILE A 16 6.30 -14.08 -3.38
N GLY A 17 6.17 -13.53 -4.59
CA GLY A 17 6.95 -12.39 -5.07
C GLY A 17 6.75 -11.13 -4.22
N SER A 18 5.50 -10.86 -3.79
CA SER A 18 5.19 -9.72 -2.94
C SER A 18 5.85 -9.82 -1.56
N HIS A 19 5.76 -10.98 -0.91
CA HIS A 19 6.38 -11.23 0.39
C HIS A 19 7.91 -11.16 0.30
N THR A 20 8.48 -11.72 -0.77
CA THR A 20 9.93 -11.65 -1.02
C THR A 20 10.40 -10.22 -1.26
N THR A 21 9.60 -9.41 -1.95
CA THR A 21 9.90 -7.99 -2.17
C THR A 21 9.94 -7.22 -0.84
N VAL A 22 9.01 -7.48 0.07
CA VAL A 22 9.03 -6.89 1.43
C VAL A 22 10.32 -7.25 2.15
N GLU A 23 10.68 -8.54 2.21
CA GLU A 23 11.90 -9.00 2.90
C GLU A 23 13.17 -8.40 2.27
N LEU A 24 13.27 -8.32 0.95
CA LEU A 24 14.42 -7.70 0.27
C LEU A 24 14.59 -6.22 0.66
N ILE A 25 13.51 -5.44 0.61
CA ILE A 25 13.58 -3.99 0.88
C ILE A 25 13.88 -3.73 2.35
N GLN A 26 13.30 -4.52 3.26
CA GLN A 26 13.57 -4.43 4.69
C GLN A 26 15.02 -4.81 5.03
N ASN A 27 15.67 -5.64 4.22
CA ASN A 27 17.09 -5.99 4.33
C ASN A 27 18.01 -5.12 3.45
N GLY A 28 17.53 -3.95 3.00
CA GLY A 28 18.37 -2.92 2.39
C GLY A 28 18.61 -3.05 0.89
N TYR A 29 17.95 -4.00 0.22
CA TYR A 29 18.02 -4.11 -1.24
C TYR A 29 17.11 -3.08 -1.92
N ASN A 30 17.55 -2.54 -3.05
CA ASN A 30 16.64 -1.87 -3.97
C ASN A 30 16.00 -2.92 -4.87
N VAL A 31 14.70 -2.86 -5.04
CA VAL A 31 13.93 -3.81 -5.86
C VAL A 31 13.26 -3.08 -7.02
N VAL A 32 13.21 -3.73 -8.18
CA VAL A 32 12.29 -3.38 -9.26
C VAL A 32 11.43 -4.60 -9.58
N ILE A 33 10.12 -4.40 -9.66
CA ILE A 33 9.15 -5.44 -9.99
C ILE A 33 8.85 -5.40 -11.49
N VAL A 34 8.84 -6.56 -12.13
CA VAL A 34 8.26 -6.79 -13.47
C VAL A 34 7.14 -7.80 -13.34
N ASP A 35 5.94 -7.45 -13.75
CA ASP A 35 4.77 -8.34 -13.67
C ASP A 35 3.77 -7.94 -14.75
N ASN A 36 3.13 -8.88 -15.44
CA ASN A 36 2.09 -8.58 -16.43
C ASN A 36 0.67 -8.57 -15.83
N LEU A 37 0.55 -8.81 -14.52
CA LEU A 37 -0.68 -8.81 -13.74
C LEU A 37 -1.72 -9.87 -14.18
N VAL A 38 -1.31 -10.89 -14.94
CA VAL A 38 -2.23 -11.94 -15.44
C VAL A 38 -2.92 -12.71 -14.31
N ASN A 39 -2.29 -12.80 -13.13
CA ASN A 39 -2.82 -13.47 -11.95
C ASN A 39 -2.51 -12.71 -10.65
N SER A 40 -2.50 -11.38 -10.71
CA SER A 40 -2.25 -10.48 -9.58
C SER A 40 -2.86 -9.10 -9.82
N SER A 41 -2.78 -8.22 -8.81
CA SER A 41 -3.21 -6.82 -8.92
C SER A 41 -2.06 -5.88 -8.56
N TYR A 42 -2.04 -4.69 -9.17
CA TYR A 42 -1.15 -3.61 -8.72
C TYR A 42 -1.41 -3.21 -7.26
N ASP A 43 -2.60 -3.48 -6.70
CA ASP A 43 -2.88 -3.21 -5.30
C ASP A 43 -1.97 -3.99 -4.35
N ALA A 44 -1.46 -5.16 -4.76
CA ALA A 44 -0.42 -5.85 -4.01
C ALA A 44 0.85 -5.00 -3.90
N VAL A 45 1.27 -4.37 -5.00
CA VAL A 45 2.44 -3.47 -5.05
C VAL A 45 2.20 -2.22 -4.22
N ALA A 46 1.03 -1.59 -4.35
CA ALA A 46 0.68 -0.42 -3.54
C ALA A 46 0.73 -0.72 -2.03
N ARG A 47 0.33 -1.93 -1.63
CA ARG A 47 0.43 -2.37 -0.23
C ARG A 47 1.83 -2.78 0.19
N ILE A 48 2.68 -3.29 -0.72
CA ILE A 48 4.12 -3.45 -0.46
C ILE A 48 4.72 -2.07 -0.15
N GLU A 49 4.47 -1.07 -1.00
CA GLU A 49 4.96 0.31 -0.82
C GLU A 49 4.53 0.88 0.53
N TYR A 50 3.28 0.64 0.92
CA TYR A 50 2.75 1.02 2.22
C TYR A 50 3.48 0.32 3.39
N ILE A 51 3.71 -1.00 3.29
CA ILE A 51 4.41 -1.79 4.33
C ILE A 51 5.86 -1.31 4.49
N VAL A 52 6.57 -1.13 3.39
CA VAL A 52 8.01 -0.77 3.40
C VAL A 52 8.25 0.73 3.45
N GLN A 53 7.17 1.53 3.38
CA GLN A 53 7.16 3.00 3.41
C GLN A 53 8.08 3.63 2.36
N LYS A 54 8.17 3.00 1.18
CA LYS A 54 9.01 3.43 0.07
C LYS A 54 8.35 3.09 -1.25
N LYS A 55 8.54 3.94 -2.26
CA LYS A 55 8.16 3.63 -3.64
C LYS A 55 8.93 2.40 -4.13
N VAL A 56 8.24 1.49 -4.80
CA VAL A 56 8.83 0.32 -5.45
C VAL A 56 8.65 0.46 -6.95
N PRO A 57 9.73 0.63 -7.73
CA PRO A 57 9.66 0.60 -9.18
C PRO A 57 8.89 -0.62 -9.70
N PHE A 58 7.89 -0.37 -10.54
CA PHE A 58 7.02 -1.40 -11.10
C PHE A 58 6.87 -1.21 -12.60
N HIS A 59 6.99 -2.31 -13.34
CA HIS A 59 6.82 -2.36 -14.78
C HIS A 59 5.77 -3.42 -15.14
N ASN A 60 4.67 -2.97 -15.74
CA ASN A 60 3.65 -3.85 -16.29
C ASN A 60 4.13 -4.43 -17.63
N VAL A 61 4.94 -5.48 -17.56
CA VAL A 61 5.66 -6.05 -18.70
C VAL A 61 5.55 -7.57 -18.68
N ASP A 62 5.21 -8.15 -19.83
CA ASP A 62 5.36 -9.57 -20.06
C ASP A 62 6.83 -9.90 -20.30
N ILE A 63 7.37 -10.86 -19.56
CA ILE A 63 8.78 -11.26 -19.70
C ILE A 63 9.10 -11.88 -21.08
N GLY A 64 8.07 -12.33 -21.82
CA GLY A 64 8.18 -12.80 -23.19
C GLY A 64 8.31 -11.69 -24.25
N ASP A 65 8.09 -10.43 -23.85
CA ASP A 65 8.37 -9.23 -24.65
C ASP A 65 9.81 -8.76 -24.39
N SER A 66 10.70 -9.15 -25.30
CA SER A 66 12.13 -8.88 -25.18
C SER A 66 12.47 -7.38 -25.19
N ASP A 67 11.73 -6.56 -25.94
CA ASP A 67 12.06 -5.14 -26.12
C ASP A 67 11.63 -4.35 -24.88
N ALA A 68 10.42 -4.62 -24.39
CA ALA A 68 9.94 -4.04 -23.14
C ALA A 68 10.81 -4.46 -21.94
N LEU A 69 11.20 -5.75 -21.88
CA LEU A 69 12.06 -6.24 -20.81
C LEU A 69 13.47 -5.63 -20.88
N SER A 70 14.06 -5.53 -22.08
CA SER A 70 15.38 -4.91 -22.27
C SER A 70 15.40 -3.45 -21.80
N SER A 71 14.32 -2.71 -22.08
CA SER A 71 14.16 -1.33 -21.60
C SER A 71 14.28 -1.21 -20.08
N VAL A 72 13.77 -2.19 -19.32
CA VAL A 72 13.92 -2.21 -17.84
C VAL A 72 15.39 -2.35 -17.42
N PHE A 73 16.15 -3.23 -18.09
CA PHE A 73 17.59 -3.40 -17.83
C PHE A 73 18.43 -2.18 -18.24
N GLU A 74 17.95 -1.35 -19.15
CA GLU A 74 18.62 -0.09 -19.53
C GLU A 74 18.35 1.04 -18.52
N ILE A 75 17.16 1.07 -17.92
CA ILE A 75 16.78 2.08 -16.93
C ILE A 75 17.51 1.83 -15.59
N TYR A 76 17.53 0.58 -15.14
CA TYR A 76 18.07 0.19 -13.82
C TYR A 76 19.33 -0.64 -13.95
N ARG A 77 20.30 -0.39 -13.06
CA ARG A 77 21.47 -1.25 -12.90
C ARG A 77 21.07 -2.52 -12.14
N ILE A 78 20.59 -3.52 -12.88
CA ILE A 78 20.23 -4.83 -12.32
C ILE A 78 21.50 -5.62 -12.02
N VAL A 79 21.61 -6.16 -10.80
CA VAL A 79 22.76 -7.00 -10.37
C VAL A 79 22.37 -8.44 -10.05
N GLY A 80 21.08 -8.73 -10.03
CA GLY A 80 20.55 -10.07 -9.85
C GLY A 80 19.05 -10.12 -10.09
N VAL A 81 18.55 -11.30 -10.41
CA VAL A 81 17.13 -11.53 -10.71
C VAL A 81 16.57 -12.59 -9.77
N ILE A 82 15.37 -12.37 -9.23
CA ILE A 82 14.56 -13.39 -8.59
C ILE A 82 13.33 -13.64 -9.47
N HIS A 83 13.23 -14.85 -10.01
CA HIS A 83 12.29 -15.18 -11.06
C HIS A 83 11.09 -15.97 -10.53
N PHE A 84 9.95 -15.29 -10.27
CA PHE A 84 8.68 -15.91 -9.90
C PHE A 84 7.68 -16.04 -11.06
N ALA A 85 7.75 -15.15 -12.06
CA ALA A 85 6.78 -15.08 -13.15
C ALA A 85 6.59 -16.42 -13.86
N ALA A 86 5.40 -17.01 -13.69
CA ALA A 86 4.97 -18.26 -14.32
C ALA A 86 3.46 -18.45 -14.12
N LEU A 87 2.79 -19.07 -15.07
CA LEU A 87 1.48 -19.67 -14.84
C LEU A 87 1.63 -20.86 -13.88
N LYS A 88 0.69 -21.01 -12.93
CA LYS A 88 0.75 -22.02 -11.86
C LYS A 88 -0.56 -22.75 -11.54
N ALA A 89 -1.66 -22.48 -12.24
CA ALA A 89 -2.99 -22.98 -11.90
C ALA A 89 -3.15 -24.48 -12.24
N VAL A 90 -3.15 -25.33 -11.20
CA VAL A 90 -3.12 -26.80 -11.33
C VAL A 90 -4.31 -27.38 -12.11
N GLY A 91 -5.51 -26.79 -11.96
CA GLY A 91 -6.73 -27.27 -12.63
C GLY A 91 -6.76 -27.08 -14.15
N GLU A 92 -6.03 -26.10 -14.67
CA GLU A 92 -5.99 -25.76 -16.11
C GLU A 92 -4.82 -26.48 -16.84
N LEU A 93 -3.86 -27.05 -16.10
CA LEU A 93 -2.60 -27.56 -16.64
C LEU A 93 -2.75 -28.62 -17.72
N THR A 94 -3.72 -29.52 -17.55
CA THR A 94 -3.94 -30.61 -18.50
C THR A 94 -4.77 -30.16 -19.71
N GLN A 95 -5.41 -28.99 -19.62
CA GLN A 95 -6.31 -28.46 -20.65
C GLN A 95 -5.59 -27.49 -21.60
N ILE A 96 -4.62 -26.70 -21.10
CA ILE A 96 -3.88 -25.69 -21.89
C ILE A 96 -2.35 -25.82 -21.80
N PRO A 97 -1.77 -27.00 -22.10
CA PRO A 97 -0.33 -27.23 -21.93
C PRO A 97 0.55 -26.29 -22.76
N LEU A 98 0.12 -25.89 -23.96
CA LEU A 98 0.90 -25.00 -24.84
C LEU A 98 1.12 -23.62 -24.22
N ASP A 99 0.09 -23.06 -23.56
CA ASP A 99 0.17 -21.76 -22.90
C ASP A 99 1.17 -21.78 -21.75
N TYR A 100 1.25 -22.90 -21.02
CA TYR A 100 2.25 -23.08 -19.96
C TYR A 100 3.68 -23.11 -20.50
N TYR A 101 3.95 -23.86 -21.58
CA TYR A 101 5.28 -23.87 -22.19
C TYR A 101 5.64 -22.51 -22.79
N TYR A 102 4.69 -21.88 -23.48
CA TYR A 102 4.88 -20.56 -24.08
C TYR A 102 5.13 -19.49 -23.02
N ASN A 103 4.32 -19.42 -21.97
CA ASN A 103 4.51 -18.43 -20.92
C ASN A 103 5.77 -18.71 -20.10
N ASN A 104 5.90 -19.93 -19.56
CA ASN A 104 6.96 -20.22 -18.58
C ASN A 104 8.31 -20.40 -19.28
N VAL A 105 8.41 -21.29 -20.27
CA VAL A 105 9.72 -21.64 -20.85
C VAL A 105 10.23 -20.55 -21.78
N ARG A 106 9.41 -20.08 -22.73
CA ARG A 106 9.83 -18.97 -23.62
C ARG A 106 10.01 -17.67 -22.83
N GLY A 107 9.14 -17.38 -21.86
CA GLY A 107 9.32 -16.21 -20.99
C GLY A 107 10.66 -16.23 -20.24
N THR A 108 11.04 -17.37 -19.64
CA THR A 108 12.36 -17.50 -19.02
C THR A 108 13.51 -17.41 -20.03
N LEU A 109 13.36 -17.97 -21.24
CA LEU A 109 14.37 -17.85 -22.29
C LEU A 109 14.62 -16.39 -22.69
N SER A 110 13.55 -15.59 -22.81
CA SER A 110 13.62 -14.15 -23.07
C SER A 110 14.36 -13.42 -21.95
N LEU A 111 14.00 -13.70 -20.69
CA LEU A 111 14.66 -13.15 -19.51
C LEU A 111 16.16 -13.47 -19.49
N LEU A 112 16.53 -14.73 -19.67
CA LEU A 112 17.93 -15.17 -19.65
C LEU A 112 18.75 -14.56 -20.81
N THR A 113 18.11 -14.39 -21.97
CA THR A 113 18.73 -13.72 -23.13
C THR A 113 19.01 -12.25 -22.82
N THR A 114 18.05 -11.56 -22.20
CA THR A 114 18.18 -10.15 -21.78
C THR A 114 19.24 -9.99 -20.70
N MET A 115 19.21 -10.85 -19.68
CA MET A 115 20.23 -10.91 -18.62
C MET A 115 21.64 -11.06 -19.21
N ARG A 116 21.83 -12.00 -20.14
CA ARG A 116 23.11 -12.20 -20.83
C ARG A 116 23.56 -10.95 -21.58
N ALA A 117 22.66 -10.31 -22.33
CA ALA A 117 22.96 -9.08 -23.07
C ALA A 117 23.36 -7.92 -22.14
N ALA A 118 22.71 -7.82 -20.98
CA ALA A 118 23.01 -6.83 -19.95
C ALA A 118 24.20 -7.20 -19.04
N GLY A 119 24.83 -8.36 -19.23
CA GLY A 119 25.92 -8.85 -18.38
C GLY A 119 25.51 -9.28 -16.97
N VAL A 120 24.21 -9.47 -16.71
CA VAL A 120 23.67 -9.94 -15.43
C VAL A 120 23.69 -11.46 -15.41
N LYS A 121 24.42 -12.06 -14.46
CA LYS A 121 24.62 -13.52 -14.39
C LYS A 121 24.16 -14.17 -13.09
N THR A 122 23.45 -13.43 -12.24
CA THR A 122 22.93 -13.93 -10.96
C THR A 122 21.41 -14.09 -11.04
N ILE A 123 20.92 -15.31 -10.83
CA ILE A 123 19.49 -15.62 -10.82
C ILE A 123 19.12 -16.57 -9.68
N VAL A 124 18.03 -16.25 -8.99
CA VAL A 124 17.32 -17.14 -8.08
C VAL A 124 16.03 -17.55 -8.78
N PHE A 125 15.89 -18.84 -9.07
CA PHE A 125 14.76 -19.38 -9.82
C PHE A 125 13.75 -20.08 -8.92
N SER A 126 12.48 -19.75 -9.14
CA SER A 126 11.35 -20.40 -8.50
C SER A 126 11.01 -21.74 -9.14
N SER A 127 11.58 -22.80 -8.60
CA SER A 127 11.18 -24.18 -8.89
C SER A 127 10.21 -24.71 -7.81
N LEU A 128 9.84 -26.00 -7.90
CA LEU A 128 8.96 -26.64 -6.92
C LEU A 128 9.12 -28.14 -6.83
N ALA A 129 8.63 -28.73 -5.74
CA ALA A 129 8.72 -30.16 -5.45
C ALA A 129 8.02 -31.06 -6.49
N THR A 130 7.14 -30.53 -7.34
CA THR A 130 6.53 -31.33 -8.43
C THR A 130 7.54 -31.82 -9.46
N VAL A 131 8.75 -31.24 -9.52
CA VAL A 131 9.83 -31.77 -10.36
C VAL A 131 10.26 -33.17 -9.95
N TYR A 132 10.04 -33.57 -8.69
CA TYR A 132 10.30 -34.94 -8.23
C TYR A 132 9.24 -35.93 -8.70
N GLY A 133 8.00 -35.47 -8.96
CA GLY A 133 6.85 -36.33 -9.19
C GLY A 133 6.53 -37.19 -7.97
N ASP A 134 6.18 -38.46 -8.17
CA ASP A 134 6.03 -39.41 -7.08
C ASP A 134 7.40 -39.94 -6.63
N ALA A 135 7.90 -39.48 -5.49
CA ALA A 135 9.18 -39.92 -4.93
C ALA A 135 9.10 -41.31 -4.27
N THR A 136 7.90 -41.84 -3.98
CA THR A 136 7.72 -43.18 -3.39
C THR A 136 8.11 -44.31 -4.36
N ARG A 137 8.26 -43.99 -5.65
CA ARG A 137 8.82 -44.91 -6.66
C ARG A 137 10.28 -45.29 -6.39
N PHE A 138 10.94 -44.58 -5.48
CA PHE A 138 12.32 -44.84 -5.06
C PHE A 138 12.35 -45.16 -3.56
N LYS A 139 13.19 -46.13 -3.20
CA LYS A 139 13.41 -46.51 -1.80
C LYS A 139 14.16 -45.39 -1.07
N ASP A 140 13.78 -45.14 0.19
CA ASP A 140 14.47 -44.22 1.11
C ASP A 140 14.56 -42.75 0.62
N MET A 141 13.59 -42.31 -0.19
CA MET A 141 13.51 -40.95 -0.75
C MET A 141 12.46 -40.05 -0.09
N ILE A 142 11.89 -40.45 1.05
CA ILE A 142 11.01 -39.60 1.88
C ILE A 142 11.64 -39.48 3.28
N PRO A 143 11.94 -38.27 3.79
CA PRO A 143 11.78 -36.96 3.14
C PRO A 143 12.70 -36.76 1.93
N ILE A 144 12.22 -36.01 0.92
CA ILE A 144 12.81 -35.91 -0.42
C ILE A 144 14.09 -35.07 -0.39
N PRO A 145 15.27 -35.67 -0.65
CA PRO A 145 16.51 -34.93 -0.82
C PRO A 145 16.65 -34.39 -2.25
N GLU A 146 17.49 -33.38 -2.44
CA GLU A 146 17.68 -32.76 -3.75
C GLU A 146 18.25 -33.69 -4.82
N HIS A 147 18.95 -34.76 -4.40
CA HIS A 147 19.49 -35.79 -5.28
C HIS A 147 18.45 -36.86 -5.68
N CYS A 148 17.20 -36.76 -5.20
CA CYS A 148 16.10 -37.60 -5.68
C CYS A 148 15.95 -37.41 -7.20
N PRO A 149 15.91 -38.47 -8.01
CA PRO A 149 15.74 -38.34 -9.45
C PRO A 149 14.45 -37.60 -9.81
N THR A 150 14.56 -36.55 -10.62
CA THR A 150 13.42 -35.77 -11.10
C THR A 150 12.58 -36.58 -12.09
N GLY A 151 11.30 -36.21 -12.24
CA GLY A 151 10.33 -36.91 -13.06
C GLY A 151 8.96 -36.28 -12.95
N ALA A 152 8.81 -35.06 -13.49
CA ALA A 152 7.56 -34.31 -13.44
C ALA A 152 6.43 -35.03 -14.20
N THR A 153 5.25 -35.10 -13.57
CA THR A 153 4.08 -35.85 -14.07
C THR A 153 3.02 -34.97 -14.73
N ASN A 154 3.20 -33.64 -14.73
CA ASN A 154 2.25 -32.69 -15.30
C ASN A 154 2.98 -31.57 -16.08
N PRO A 155 2.28 -30.85 -16.99
CA PRO A 155 2.89 -29.80 -17.81
C PRO A 155 3.59 -28.70 -17.02
N TYR A 156 3.02 -28.23 -15.90
CA TYR A 156 3.65 -27.21 -15.06
C TYR A 156 5.00 -27.67 -14.50
N GLY A 157 5.04 -28.85 -13.87
CA GLY A 157 6.28 -29.43 -13.37
C GLY A 157 7.30 -29.66 -14.48
N ARG A 158 6.86 -30.03 -15.69
CA ARG A 158 7.74 -30.14 -16.86
C ARG A 158 8.34 -28.80 -17.27
N THR A 159 7.56 -27.71 -17.31
CA THR A 159 8.11 -26.38 -17.61
C THR A 159 9.22 -26.00 -16.65
N LYS A 160 9.04 -26.30 -15.36
CA LYS A 160 10.01 -25.97 -14.31
C LYS A 160 11.27 -26.80 -14.41
N LEU A 161 11.15 -28.10 -14.66
CA LEU A 161 12.29 -28.98 -14.89
C LEU A 161 13.09 -28.55 -16.14
N MET A 162 12.42 -28.21 -17.25
CA MET A 162 13.10 -27.68 -18.44
C MET A 162 13.88 -26.40 -18.13
N ILE A 163 13.34 -25.51 -17.31
CA ILE A 163 14.04 -24.29 -16.91
C ILE A 163 15.23 -24.61 -15.98
N GLU A 164 15.11 -25.57 -15.06
CA GLU A 164 16.25 -26.04 -14.25
C GLU A 164 17.38 -26.58 -15.14
N GLU A 165 17.03 -27.37 -16.16
CA GLU A 165 17.99 -27.94 -17.12
C GLU A 165 18.64 -26.84 -17.97
N MET A 166 17.85 -25.88 -18.48
CA MET A 166 18.36 -24.71 -19.21
C MET A 166 19.40 -23.92 -18.40
N LEU A 167 19.12 -23.67 -17.12
CA LEU A 167 20.04 -22.96 -16.22
C LEU A 167 21.32 -23.77 -15.97
N GLY A 168 21.20 -25.10 -15.88
CA GLY A 168 22.34 -26.01 -15.76
C GLY A 168 23.22 -25.99 -17.00
N ASP A 169 22.62 -26.01 -18.18
CA ASP A 169 23.35 -25.97 -19.45
C ASP A 169 24.02 -24.61 -19.69
N ILE A 170 23.36 -23.50 -19.31
CA ILE A 170 23.99 -22.17 -19.33
C ILE A 170 25.21 -22.12 -18.41
N HIS A 171 25.11 -22.62 -17.17
CA HIS A 171 26.25 -22.66 -16.25
C HIS A 171 27.39 -23.55 -16.77
N LYS A 172 27.08 -24.70 -17.38
CA LYS A 172 28.12 -25.55 -18.01
C LYS A 172 28.83 -24.82 -19.16
N ALA A 173 28.10 -24.05 -19.96
CA ALA A 173 28.64 -23.29 -21.08
C ALA A 173 29.42 -22.04 -20.64
N ASP A 174 28.97 -21.37 -19.57
CA ASP A 174 29.61 -20.22 -18.94
C ASP A 174 29.60 -20.41 -17.41
N PRO A 175 30.70 -20.96 -16.84
CA PRO A 175 30.81 -21.25 -15.40
C PRO A 175 30.76 -20.04 -14.48
N THR A 176 30.66 -18.82 -15.01
CA THR A 176 30.51 -17.59 -14.21
C THR A 176 29.05 -17.29 -13.84
N TRP A 177 28.08 -18.03 -14.41
CA TRP A 177 26.67 -17.91 -14.01
C TRP A 177 26.42 -18.44 -12.60
N ARG A 178 25.65 -17.66 -11.83
CA ARG A 178 25.26 -17.92 -10.45
C ARG A 178 23.76 -18.15 -10.41
N SER A 179 23.37 -19.41 -10.39
CA SER A 179 21.99 -19.90 -10.47
C SER A 179 21.63 -20.67 -9.21
N ALA A 180 20.74 -20.11 -8.41
CA ALA A 180 20.11 -20.79 -7.28
C ALA A 180 18.74 -21.32 -7.69
N ILE A 181 18.56 -22.63 -7.62
CA ILE A 181 17.30 -23.31 -7.94
C ILE A 181 16.59 -23.63 -6.63
N LEU A 182 15.51 -22.92 -6.33
CA LEU A 182 14.79 -23.12 -5.08
C LEU A 182 13.54 -23.94 -5.34
N ARG A 183 13.52 -25.18 -4.85
CA ARG A 183 12.39 -26.11 -5.00
C ARG A 183 11.45 -25.95 -3.80
N TYR A 184 10.40 -25.17 -4.01
CA TYR A 184 9.38 -24.93 -2.97
C TYR A 184 8.49 -26.15 -2.78
N PHE A 185 8.01 -26.34 -1.56
CA PHE A 185 7.01 -27.34 -1.25
C PHE A 185 5.61 -26.73 -1.31
N ASN A 186 4.93 -26.55 -0.19
CA ASN A 186 3.57 -25.99 -0.16
C ASN A 186 3.53 -24.68 0.63
N PRO A 187 3.76 -23.52 -0.03
CA PRO A 187 3.70 -22.22 0.62
C PRO A 187 2.28 -21.93 1.14
N ILE A 188 2.18 -21.50 2.38
CA ILE A 188 0.93 -21.09 3.06
C ILE A 188 1.17 -19.86 3.94
N GLY A 189 0.09 -19.30 4.49
CA GLY A 189 0.16 -18.12 5.34
C GLY A 189 0.02 -16.81 4.57
N ALA A 190 0.29 -15.72 5.25
CA ALA A 190 0.31 -14.38 4.68
C ALA A 190 1.35 -13.54 5.42
N HIS A 191 1.52 -12.28 5.04
CA HIS A 191 2.35 -11.39 5.82
C HIS A 191 1.63 -11.07 7.14
N PRO A 192 2.31 -11.07 8.30
CA PRO A 192 1.68 -10.91 9.62
C PRO A 192 0.96 -9.55 9.81
N SER A 193 1.21 -8.57 8.93
CA SER A 193 0.43 -7.33 8.92
C SER A 193 -1.03 -7.53 8.49
N GLY A 194 -1.36 -8.62 7.79
CA GLY A 194 -2.68 -8.82 7.16
C GLY A 194 -2.90 -8.00 5.89
N LEU A 195 -1.89 -7.26 5.41
CA LEU A 195 -2.03 -6.35 4.27
C LEU A 195 -1.74 -6.99 2.92
N ILE A 196 -0.97 -8.07 2.87
CA ILE A 196 -0.72 -8.85 1.66
C ILE A 196 -0.84 -10.34 1.98
N GLY A 197 -1.36 -11.12 1.03
CA GLY A 197 -1.58 -12.56 1.14
C GLY A 197 -1.83 -13.16 -0.24
N GLU A 198 -2.30 -14.40 -0.30
CA GLU A 198 -2.68 -15.02 -1.57
C GLU A 198 -4.09 -14.57 -1.96
N ASP A 199 -4.22 -13.92 -3.11
CA ASP A 199 -5.49 -13.55 -3.74
C ASP A 199 -5.63 -14.27 -5.09
N PRO A 200 -6.10 -15.53 -5.10
CA PRO A 200 -6.25 -16.26 -6.35
C PRO A 200 -7.38 -15.66 -7.18
N LEU A 201 -7.09 -15.24 -8.41
CA LEU A 201 -8.13 -14.84 -9.35
C LEU A 201 -8.95 -16.07 -9.75
N GLY A 202 -10.23 -16.08 -9.38
CA GLY A 202 -11.15 -17.20 -9.66
C GLY A 202 -11.28 -18.23 -8.52
N ILE A 203 -11.40 -19.51 -8.90
CA ILE A 203 -11.56 -20.61 -7.93
C ILE A 203 -10.17 -21.06 -7.48
N PRO A 204 -9.87 -21.05 -6.16
CA PRO A 204 -8.58 -21.52 -5.69
C PRO A 204 -8.38 -23.02 -5.95
N ASN A 205 -7.17 -23.38 -6.39
CA ASN A 205 -6.78 -24.78 -6.59
C ASN A 205 -6.07 -25.40 -5.36
N ASN A 206 -5.60 -24.55 -4.45
CA ASN A 206 -4.82 -24.93 -3.27
C ASN A 206 -5.71 -24.99 -2.02
N LEU A 207 -5.37 -25.89 -1.09
CA LEU A 207 -6.17 -26.21 0.10
C LEU A 207 -6.50 -24.97 0.95
N LEU A 208 -5.49 -24.17 1.32
CA LEU A 208 -5.65 -23.09 2.29
C LEU A 208 -6.45 -21.90 1.77
N PRO A 209 -6.19 -21.36 0.55
CA PRO A 209 -7.05 -20.30 0.01
C PRO A 209 -8.49 -20.76 -0.21
N PHE A 210 -8.71 -22.04 -0.54
CA PHE A 210 -10.06 -22.60 -0.63
C PHE A 210 -10.75 -22.62 0.73
N LEU A 211 -10.05 -23.14 1.76
CA LEU A 211 -10.54 -23.13 3.14
C LEU A 211 -10.83 -21.71 3.65
N ALA A 212 -9.97 -20.75 3.33
CA ALA A 212 -10.18 -19.34 3.65
C ALA A 212 -11.48 -18.80 3.02
N GLN A 213 -11.75 -19.13 1.76
CA GLN A 213 -13.01 -18.77 1.10
C GLN A 213 -14.24 -19.43 1.73
N VAL A 214 -14.15 -20.69 2.20
CA VAL A 214 -15.22 -21.34 2.98
C VAL A 214 -15.44 -20.59 4.29
N ALA A 215 -14.36 -20.21 4.99
CA ALA A 215 -14.43 -19.54 6.28
C ALA A 215 -15.16 -18.19 6.23
N VAL A 216 -15.06 -17.46 5.11
CA VAL A 216 -15.77 -16.19 4.87
C VAL A 216 -17.06 -16.34 4.06
N GLY A 217 -17.54 -17.56 3.82
CA GLY A 217 -18.82 -17.82 3.17
C GLY A 217 -18.84 -17.62 1.65
N ARG A 218 -17.68 -17.46 1.00
CA ARG A 218 -17.56 -17.42 -0.47
C ARG A 218 -17.79 -18.79 -1.11
N ARG A 219 -17.66 -19.87 -0.33
CA ARG A 219 -17.86 -21.26 -0.72
C ARG A 219 -18.64 -21.99 0.36
N GLU A 220 -19.43 -22.99 -0.04
CA GLU A 220 -20.27 -23.75 0.88
C GLU A 220 -19.47 -24.70 1.77
N LYS A 221 -18.51 -25.44 1.19
CA LYS A 221 -17.73 -26.49 1.88
C LYS A 221 -16.44 -26.81 1.15
N LEU A 222 -15.45 -27.38 1.86
CA LEU A 222 -14.21 -27.92 1.28
C LEU A 222 -14.45 -29.32 0.70
N ALA A 223 -13.90 -29.61 -0.48
CA ALA A 223 -13.75 -30.98 -0.98
C ALA A 223 -12.36 -31.54 -0.60
N VAL A 224 -12.33 -32.61 0.20
CA VAL A 224 -11.13 -33.35 0.61
C VAL A 224 -10.91 -34.51 -0.36
N PHE A 225 -9.86 -34.46 -1.17
CA PHE A 225 -9.61 -35.43 -2.24
C PHE A 225 -8.88 -36.68 -1.75
N GLY A 226 -9.64 -37.75 -1.47
CA GLY A 226 -9.15 -39.05 -1.02
C GLY A 226 -8.94 -39.14 0.49
N ASN A 227 -9.36 -40.27 1.06
CA ASN A 227 -9.27 -40.61 2.48
C ASN A 227 -8.75 -42.05 2.69
N ASP A 228 -8.10 -42.61 1.68
CA ASP A 228 -7.65 -44.00 1.59
C ASP A 228 -6.15 -44.11 1.23
N TYR A 229 -5.39 -43.01 1.38
CA TYR A 229 -3.93 -42.99 1.25
C TYR A 229 -3.26 -43.70 2.43
N ASP A 230 -2.02 -44.18 2.23
CA ASP A 230 -1.20 -44.78 3.28
C ASP A 230 -0.55 -43.70 4.17
N SER A 231 -1.40 -42.95 4.87
CA SER A 231 -1.06 -41.92 5.85
C SER A 231 -1.85 -42.15 7.15
N HIS A 232 -1.56 -41.40 8.22
CA HIS A 232 -2.19 -41.64 9.52
C HIS A 232 -3.70 -41.37 9.57
N ASP A 233 -4.24 -40.61 8.62
CA ASP A 233 -5.67 -40.26 8.54
C ASP A 233 -6.27 -40.51 7.14
N GLY A 234 -5.53 -41.17 6.26
CA GLY A 234 -5.97 -41.50 4.91
C GLY A 234 -5.88 -40.35 3.90
N THR A 235 -5.47 -39.13 4.29
CA THR A 235 -5.33 -37.99 3.36
C THR A 235 -3.87 -37.76 2.94
N PRO A 236 -3.60 -37.15 1.77
CA PRO A 236 -2.23 -37.01 1.26
C PRO A 236 -1.37 -36.05 2.12
N ILE A 237 -0.06 -36.30 2.15
CA ILE A 237 0.92 -35.59 2.97
C ILE A 237 1.67 -34.54 2.14
N ARG A 238 1.78 -33.32 2.65
CA ARG A 238 2.56 -32.22 2.07
C ARG A 238 3.40 -31.54 3.15
N ASP A 239 4.50 -30.91 2.74
CA ASP A 239 5.29 -30.03 3.60
C ASP A 239 4.84 -28.58 3.43
N TYR A 240 4.07 -28.11 4.41
CA TYR A 240 3.51 -26.77 4.42
C TYR A 240 4.49 -25.78 5.06
N ILE A 241 4.94 -24.80 4.28
CA ILE A 241 5.93 -23.81 4.68
C ILE A 241 5.30 -22.42 4.71
N HIS A 242 5.61 -21.64 5.75
CA HIS A 242 5.16 -20.25 5.83
C HIS A 242 5.76 -19.40 4.71
N VAL A 243 4.96 -18.59 4.01
CA VAL A 243 5.39 -17.76 2.86
C VAL A 243 6.48 -16.76 3.24
N VAL A 244 6.47 -16.23 4.47
CA VAL A 244 7.53 -15.37 5.00
C VAL A 244 8.86 -16.12 5.17
N ASP A 245 8.85 -17.36 5.70
CA ASP A 245 10.07 -18.17 5.77
C ASP A 245 10.59 -18.47 4.37
N LEU A 246 9.68 -18.79 3.45
CA LEU A 246 10.02 -19.00 2.06
C LEU A 246 10.68 -17.76 1.44
N ALA A 247 10.12 -16.57 1.65
CA ALA A 247 10.69 -15.30 1.21
C ALA A 247 12.10 -15.08 1.78
N ARG A 248 12.33 -15.37 3.06
CA ARG A 248 13.68 -15.32 3.69
C ARG A 248 14.65 -16.34 3.09
N GLY A 249 14.15 -17.45 2.57
CA GLY A 249 14.95 -18.45 1.85
C GLY A 249 15.51 -17.89 0.54
N HIS A 250 14.76 -17.02 -0.14
CA HIS A 250 15.25 -16.32 -1.34
C HIS A 250 16.34 -15.31 -1.02
N LEU A 251 16.15 -14.55 0.06
CA LEU A 251 17.15 -13.62 0.55
C LEU A 251 18.46 -14.36 0.84
N SER A 252 18.37 -15.47 1.59
CA SER A 252 19.53 -16.30 1.94
C SER A 252 20.23 -16.88 0.70
N ALA A 253 19.47 -17.33 -0.29
CA ALA A 253 20.01 -17.81 -1.56
C ALA A 253 20.70 -16.70 -2.37
N LEU A 254 20.08 -15.52 -2.44
CA LEU A 254 20.65 -14.35 -3.12
C LEU A 254 21.97 -13.91 -2.44
N GLU A 255 21.99 -13.84 -1.11
CA GLU A 255 23.19 -13.53 -0.33
C GLU A 255 24.29 -14.57 -0.55
N TYR A 256 23.93 -15.86 -0.54
CA TYR A 256 24.87 -16.94 -0.83
C TYR A 256 25.53 -16.75 -2.20
N LEU A 257 24.74 -16.51 -3.25
CA LEU A 257 25.27 -16.26 -4.60
C LEU A 257 26.14 -15.00 -4.67
N ARG A 258 25.74 -13.91 -3.99
CA ARG A 258 26.51 -12.65 -3.99
C ARG A 258 27.86 -12.77 -3.29
N ASN A 259 27.94 -13.60 -2.26
CA ASN A 259 29.15 -13.82 -1.48
C ASN A 259 30.15 -14.78 -2.16
N LEU A 260 29.80 -15.37 -3.31
CA LEU A 260 30.75 -16.14 -4.12
C LEU A 260 31.86 -15.22 -4.67
N PRO A 261 33.11 -15.71 -4.76
CA PRO A 261 34.21 -14.99 -5.40
C PRO A 261 33.86 -14.51 -6.82
N GLU A 262 34.32 -13.33 -7.23
CA GLU A 262 33.88 -12.62 -8.44
C GLU A 262 33.89 -13.48 -9.74
N LYS A 263 34.85 -14.39 -9.88
CA LYS A 263 35.00 -15.25 -11.07
C LYS A 263 34.38 -16.65 -10.92
N GLU A 264 33.76 -16.93 -9.78
CA GLU A 264 33.09 -18.19 -9.50
C GLU A 264 31.58 -18.05 -9.74
N GLY A 265 31.05 -18.94 -10.57
CA GLY A 265 29.63 -19.19 -10.67
C GLY A 265 29.22 -20.44 -9.91
N LEU A 266 27.93 -20.72 -9.94
CA LEU A 266 27.35 -21.88 -9.29
C LEU A 266 26.05 -22.25 -10.00
N TYR A 267 25.82 -23.54 -10.21
CA TYR A 267 24.48 -24.08 -10.41
C TYR A 267 24.17 -24.99 -9.24
N ARG A 268 23.16 -24.65 -8.44
CA ARG A 268 22.82 -25.44 -7.26
C ARG A 268 21.36 -25.33 -6.87
N GLU A 269 20.81 -26.47 -6.51
CA GLU A 269 19.44 -26.63 -6.07
C GLU A 269 19.33 -26.87 -4.56
N TRP A 270 18.28 -26.29 -3.97
CA TRP A 270 17.91 -26.43 -2.56
C TRP A 270 16.41 -26.63 -2.41
N ASN A 271 16.03 -27.56 -1.54
CA ASN A 271 14.66 -27.69 -1.08
C ASN A 271 14.36 -26.62 -0.02
N LEU A 272 13.31 -25.82 -0.26
CA LEU A 272 12.75 -24.92 0.74
C LEU A 272 11.45 -25.50 1.28
N GLY A 273 11.58 -26.21 2.39
CA GLY A 273 10.50 -26.83 3.15
C GLY A 273 10.85 -26.89 4.64
N THR A 274 9.90 -27.31 5.46
CA THR A 274 10.07 -27.41 6.91
C THR A 274 10.73 -28.74 7.33
N GLY A 275 10.64 -29.76 6.48
CA GLY A 275 10.97 -31.14 6.82
C GLY A 275 9.87 -31.88 7.58
N LYS A 276 8.72 -31.24 7.79
CA LYS A 276 7.56 -31.80 8.50
C LYS A 276 6.41 -32.04 7.52
N GLY A 277 6.15 -33.31 7.23
CA GLY A 277 4.96 -33.72 6.49
C GLY A 277 3.72 -33.55 7.36
N SER A 278 2.69 -32.91 6.81
CA SER A 278 1.36 -32.81 7.44
C SER A 278 0.29 -33.26 6.44
N THR A 279 -0.74 -33.91 6.96
CA THR A 279 -1.88 -34.36 6.16
C THR A 279 -2.84 -33.20 5.86
N VAL A 280 -3.85 -33.46 5.02
CA VAL A 280 -4.93 -32.49 4.77
C VAL A 280 -5.69 -32.19 6.06
N PHE A 281 -5.95 -33.21 6.89
CA PHE A 281 -6.66 -33.01 8.15
C PHE A 281 -5.82 -32.30 9.21
N ASP A 282 -4.51 -32.54 9.30
CA ASP A 282 -3.63 -31.78 10.20
C ASP A 282 -3.77 -30.27 9.96
N VAL A 283 -3.75 -29.87 8.68
CA VAL A 283 -3.87 -28.46 8.29
C VAL A 283 -5.29 -27.92 8.43
N TYR A 284 -6.30 -28.73 8.09
CA TYR A 284 -7.70 -28.38 8.32
C TYR A 284 -7.95 -28.05 9.80
N HIS A 285 -7.46 -28.90 10.71
CA HIS A 285 -7.61 -28.69 12.14
C HIS A 285 -6.82 -27.47 12.65
N ALA A 286 -5.59 -27.26 12.15
CA ALA A 286 -4.81 -26.06 12.47
C ALA A 286 -5.53 -24.78 12.03
N PHE A 287 -6.15 -24.79 10.85
CA PHE A 287 -6.90 -23.64 10.35
C PHE A 287 -8.22 -23.42 11.10
N CYS A 288 -8.97 -24.48 11.41
CA CYS A 288 -10.17 -24.39 12.26
C CYS A 288 -9.84 -23.82 13.64
N LYS A 289 -8.69 -24.21 14.21
CA LYS A 289 -8.19 -23.65 15.47
C LYS A 289 -7.89 -22.15 15.37
N ALA A 290 -7.28 -21.69 14.27
CA ALA A 290 -7.00 -20.27 14.04
C ALA A 290 -8.29 -19.43 13.89
N ILE A 291 -9.34 -20.01 13.28
CA ILE A 291 -10.65 -19.36 13.13
C ILE A 291 -11.45 -19.41 14.44
N GLY A 292 -11.27 -20.45 15.25
CA GLY A 292 -12.06 -20.72 16.46
C GLY A 292 -13.37 -21.48 16.20
N ARG A 293 -13.55 -22.09 15.03
CA ARG A 293 -14.70 -22.95 14.69
C ARG A 293 -14.35 -23.98 13.62
N GLU A 294 -15.13 -25.06 13.54
CA GLU A 294 -15.03 -26.05 12.46
C GLU A 294 -15.62 -25.52 11.15
N LEU A 295 -15.11 -26.02 10.02
CA LEU A 295 -15.55 -25.66 8.69
C LEU A 295 -16.18 -26.87 7.98
N PRO A 296 -17.24 -26.69 7.20
CA PRO A 296 -17.85 -27.80 6.47
C PRO A 296 -16.88 -28.37 5.43
N TYR A 297 -16.80 -29.70 5.36
CA TYR A 297 -16.07 -30.42 4.32
C TYR A 297 -16.84 -31.67 3.86
N GLU A 298 -16.45 -32.20 2.70
CA GLU A 298 -16.87 -33.51 2.21
C GLU A 298 -15.67 -34.29 1.69
N ILE A 299 -15.72 -35.63 1.80
CA ILE A 299 -14.74 -36.51 1.18
C ILE A 299 -15.13 -36.73 -0.28
N ALA A 300 -14.22 -36.40 -1.18
CA ALA A 300 -14.30 -36.71 -2.60
C ALA A 300 -13.32 -37.84 -2.96
N GLY A 301 -13.44 -38.38 -4.17
CA GLY A 301 -12.45 -39.32 -4.71
C GLY A 301 -11.05 -38.69 -4.82
N ARG A 302 -10.03 -39.54 -5.00
CA ARG A 302 -8.66 -39.05 -5.25
C ARG A 302 -8.61 -38.17 -6.50
N ARG A 303 -7.90 -37.05 -6.41
CA ARG A 303 -7.65 -36.18 -7.56
C ARG A 303 -6.48 -36.72 -8.36
N ALA A 304 -6.64 -36.82 -9.68
CA ALA A 304 -5.61 -37.33 -10.57
C ALA A 304 -4.31 -36.51 -10.45
N GLY A 305 -3.18 -37.19 -10.32
CA GLY A 305 -1.86 -36.57 -10.19
C GLY A 305 -1.43 -36.20 -8.77
N ASP A 306 -2.31 -36.31 -7.76
CA ASP A 306 -1.89 -36.20 -6.36
C ASP A 306 -1.03 -37.41 -5.95
N VAL A 307 0.09 -37.12 -5.30
CA VAL A 307 1.01 -38.14 -4.75
C VAL A 307 0.79 -38.30 -3.26
N LEU A 308 1.23 -39.45 -2.72
CA LEU A 308 1.08 -39.78 -1.30
C LEU A 308 1.80 -38.76 -0.40
N ASN A 309 3.10 -38.54 -0.62
CA ASN A 309 3.93 -37.75 0.28
C ASN A 309 4.91 -36.85 -0.47
N LEU A 310 4.86 -35.54 -0.17
CA LEU A 310 5.83 -34.53 -0.62
C LEU A 310 6.40 -33.83 0.60
N THR A 311 7.23 -34.53 1.38
CA THR A 311 7.95 -33.93 2.51
C THR A 311 9.37 -33.57 2.11
N ALA A 312 9.85 -32.36 2.43
CA ALA A 312 11.20 -31.94 2.07
C ALA A 312 12.25 -32.59 2.96
N ASN A 313 13.44 -32.86 2.44
CA ASN A 313 14.64 -32.91 3.27
C ASN A 313 15.34 -31.54 3.18
N PRO A 314 15.22 -30.66 4.19
CA PRO A 314 15.78 -29.30 4.14
C PRO A 314 17.25 -29.22 4.57
N THR A 315 17.91 -30.37 4.80
CA THR A 315 19.26 -30.40 5.40
C THR A 315 20.27 -29.57 4.60
N ARG A 316 20.21 -29.62 3.26
CA ARG A 316 21.14 -28.85 2.41
C ARG A 316 20.95 -27.34 2.59
N ALA A 317 19.73 -26.84 2.56
CA ALA A 317 19.44 -25.42 2.76
C ALA A 317 19.88 -24.96 4.16
N ASN A 318 19.59 -25.75 5.20
CA ASN A 318 20.02 -25.49 6.57
C ASN A 318 21.54 -25.36 6.72
N LEU A 319 22.30 -26.22 6.04
CA LEU A 319 23.76 -26.26 6.17
C LEU A 319 24.45 -25.20 5.30
N GLU A 320 23.99 -25.01 4.07
CA GLU A 320 24.70 -24.20 3.08
C GLU A 320 24.19 -22.76 3.04
N LEU A 321 22.86 -22.57 2.96
CA LEU A 321 22.24 -21.23 2.95
C LEU A 321 22.14 -20.63 4.35
N LYS A 322 22.40 -21.42 5.40
CA LYS A 322 22.16 -21.05 6.80
C LYS A 322 20.72 -20.60 7.07
N TRP A 323 19.79 -21.12 6.28
CA TRP A 323 18.37 -20.83 6.35
C TRP A 323 17.61 -22.04 6.84
N LYS A 324 16.62 -21.83 7.71
CA LYS A 324 15.68 -22.85 8.18
C LYS A 324 14.32 -22.21 8.42
N ALA A 325 13.24 -22.89 8.06
CA ALA A 325 11.88 -22.45 8.42
C ALA A 325 11.74 -22.35 9.96
N GLN A 326 11.18 -21.23 10.42
CA GLN A 326 11.02 -20.89 11.84
C GLN A 326 9.55 -20.86 12.27
N LEU A 327 8.65 -20.58 11.33
CA LEU A 327 7.22 -20.42 11.58
C LEU A 327 6.49 -21.75 11.42
N SER A 328 5.56 -21.99 12.32
CA SER A 328 4.71 -23.17 12.37
C SER A 328 3.51 -23.09 11.41
N ILE A 329 2.82 -24.22 11.21
CA ILE A 329 1.56 -24.25 10.46
C ILE A 329 0.49 -23.45 11.19
N GLU A 330 0.49 -23.46 12.52
CA GLU A 330 -0.43 -22.68 13.35
C GLU A 330 -0.24 -21.17 13.17
N GLU A 331 1.01 -20.70 13.11
CA GLU A 331 1.32 -19.30 12.79
C GLU A 331 0.89 -18.96 11.36
N ALA A 332 1.18 -19.83 10.38
CA ALA A 332 0.72 -19.64 9.01
C ALA A 332 -0.80 -19.55 8.90
N CYS A 333 -1.53 -20.42 9.61
CA CYS A 333 -2.99 -20.37 9.66
C CYS A 333 -3.51 -19.09 10.31
N THR A 334 -2.84 -18.59 11.35
CA THR A 334 -3.17 -17.33 12.04
C THR A 334 -2.97 -16.13 11.11
N ASP A 335 -1.81 -16.04 10.45
CA ASP A 335 -1.50 -14.95 9.53
C ASP A 335 -2.41 -14.99 8.28
N LEU A 336 -2.68 -16.19 7.75
CA LEU A 336 -3.67 -16.37 6.68
C LEU A 336 -5.06 -15.92 7.13
N TRP A 337 -5.48 -16.29 8.34
CA TRP A 337 -6.79 -15.90 8.85
C TRP A 337 -6.89 -14.39 9.01
N LYS A 338 -5.85 -13.73 9.51
CA LYS A 338 -5.78 -12.26 9.57
C LYS A 338 -5.94 -11.63 8.19
N TRP A 339 -5.14 -12.05 7.20
CA TRP A 339 -5.28 -11.62 5.80
C TRP A 339 -6.72 -11.82 5.30
N THR A 340 -7.29 -12.99 5.56
CA THR A 340 -8.63 -13.38 5.10
C THR A 340 -9.73 -12.51 5.73
N THR A 341 -9.65 -12.23 7.04
CA THR A 341 -10.63 -11.38 7.72
C THR A 341 -10.52 -9.92 7.33
N GLU A 342 -9.31 -9.44 7.09
CA GLU A 342 -9.10 -8.05 6.67
C GLU A 342 -9.38 -7.84 5.18
N ASN A 343 -9.39 -8.92 4.38
CA ASN A 343 -9.53 -8.91 2.92
C ASN A 343 -10.36 -10.12 2.43
N PRO A 344 -11.63 -10.24 2.81
CA PRO A 344 -12.44 -11.44 2.53
C PRO A 344 -12.60 -11.73 1.03
N TYR A 345 -12.55 -10.68 0.20
CA TYR A 345 -12.63 -10.76 -1.26
C TYR A 345 -11.29 -10.49 -1.95
N GLY A 346 -10.18 -10.55 -1.22
CA GLY A 346 -8.87 -10.22 -1.76
C GLY A 346 -8.65 -8.72 -1.88
N PHE A 347 -7.96 -8.29 -2.93
CA PHE A 347 -7.73 -6.86 -3.19
C PHE A 347 -8.93 -6.18 -3.86
N SER A 348 -9.81 -6.95 -4.49
CA SER A 348 -11.03 -6.42 -5.13
C SER A 348 -12.12 -6.18 -4.09
N LEU A 349 -12.75 -5.02 -4.17
CA LEU A 349 -13.81 -4.60 -3.26
C LEU A 349 -15.00 -4.08 -4.06
N GLU A 350 -16.21 -4.38 -3.59
CA GLU A 350 -17.43 -3.79 -4.13
C GLU A 350 -17.38 -2.26 -3.95
N ASN A 351 -18.00 -1.51 -4.87
CA ASN A 351 -18.09 -0.05 -4.84
C ASN A 351 -16.76 0.72 -4.87
N TYR A 352 -15.61 0.03 -4.95
CA TYR A 352 -14.30 0.64 -5.08
C TYR A 352 -13.71 0.35 -6.45
N LEU A 353 -13.17 1.40 -7.07
CA LEU A 353 -12.37 1.29 -8.29
C LEU A 353 -11.25 2.32 -8.26
N TRP A 354 -10.27 2.12 -9.13
CA TRP A 354 -9.29 3.15 -9.42
C TRP A 354 -9.02 3.22 -10.92
N LYS A 355 -8.57 4.40 -11.36
CA LYS A 355 -8.10 4.65 -12.73
C LYS A 355 -6.81 5.47 -12.70
N LEU A 356 -6.09 5.47 -13.82
CA LEU A 356 -5.00 6.43 -14.00
C LEU A 356 -5.59 7.86 -14.07
N PHE A 357 -4.95 8.76 -13.36
CA PHE A 357 -5.34 10.16 -13.21
C PHE A 357 -4.42 11.12 -13.98
N GLY A 358 -3.17 10.72 -14.16
CA GLY A 358 -2.21 11.39 -15.01
C GLY A 358 -1.60 10.45 -16.03
N ASP A 359 -0.64 10.97 -16.78
CA ASP A 359 0.07 10.24 -17.82
C ASP A 359 0.83 8.99 -17.30
N MET A 360 0.60 7.85 -17.95
CA MET A 360 1.17 6.56 -17.56
C MET A 360 2.69 6.51 -17.73
N GLU A 361 3.23 7.12 -18.78
CA GLU A 361 4.67 7.12 -19.05
C GLU A 361 5.43 7.98 -18.04
N LYS A 362 4.82 9.10 -17.63
CA LYS A 362 5.45 10.07 -16.72
C LYS A 362 5.33 9.70 -15.25
N TYR A 363 4.15 9.29 -14.79
CA TYR A 363 3.88 9.08 -13.36
C TYR A 363 3.63 7.62 -13.00
N GLY A 364 3.26 6.80 -13.98
CA GLY A 364 2.91 5.40 -13.80
C GLY A 364 1.75 5.22 -12.83
N TYR A 365 1.78 4.12 -12.08
CA TYR A 365 0.71 3.78 -11.13
C TYR A 365 0.71 4.62 -9.84
N LEU A 366 1.62 5.59 -9.67
CA LEU A 366 1.49 6.58 -8.61
C LEU A 366 0.44 7.64 -8.94
N SER A 367 0.07 7.85 -10.20
CA SER A 367 -1.00 8.77 -10.56
C SER A 367 -2.33 8.02 -10.65
N ARG A 368 -2.81 7.44 -9.55
CA ARG A 368 -4.14 6.84 -9.49
C ARG A 368 -5.15 7.77 -8.81
N LEU A 369 -6.38 7.69 -9.30
CA LEU A 369 -7.57 8.26 -8.67
C LEU A 369 -8.46 7.12 -8.20
N HIS A 370 -8.74 7.11 -6.91
CA HIS A 370 -9.46 6.08 -6.18
C HIS A 370 -10.87 6.54 -5.88
N THR A 371 -11.87 5.80 -6.31
CA THR A 371 -13.27 6.18 -6.16
C THR A 371 -14.02 5.13 -5.35
N ILE A 372 -14.74 5.58 -4.32
CA ILE A 372 -15.76 4.80 -3.63
C ILE A 372 -17.12 5.38 -3.95
N SER A 373 -18.04 4.55 -4.46
CA SER A 373 -19.33 4.99 -4.99
C SER A 373 -20.49 4.24 -4.33
N PHE A 374 -21.31 4.96 -3.60
CA PHE A 374 -22.64 4.55 -3.14
C PHE A 374 -23.71 5.20 -4.05
N PRO A 375 -24.97 4.72 -4.07
CA PRO A 375 -26.00 5.24 -4.97
C PRO A 375 -26.18 6.76 -4.95
N ASP A 376 -26.10 7.39 -3.77
CA ASP A 376 -26.29 8.83 -3.59
C ASP A 376 -25.02 9.58 -3.17
N PHE A 377 -23.89 8.89 -3.04
CA PHE A 377 -22.67 9.48 -2.49
C PHE A 377 -21.40 8.85 -3.07
N GLU A 378 -20.56 9.66 -3.69
CA GLU A 378 -19.31 9.21 -4.31
C GLU A 378 -18.16 10.09 -3.85
N VAL A 379 -17.03 9.47 -3.51
CA VAL A 379 -15.81 10.18 -3.12
C VAL A 379 -14.65 9.68 -3.96
N SER A 380 -13.91 10.60 -4.58
CA SER A 380 -12.69 10.31 -5.34
C SER A 380 -11.48 10.97 -4.70
N ILE A 381 -10.43 10.19 -4.44
CA ILE A 381 -9.18 10.62 -3.79
C ILE A 381 -7.97 10.22 -4.63
N ALA A 382 -7.05 11.15 -4.86
CA ALA A 382 -5.83 10.92 -5.64
C ALA A 382 -4.62 10.63 -4.74
N ASN A 383 -3.68 9.82 -5.22
CA ASN A 383 -2.36 9.68 -4.55
C ASN A 383 -1.60 11.00 -4.47
N TYR A 384 -1.67 11.83 -5.51
CA TYR A 384 -1.04 13.15 -5.54
C TYR A 384 -1.73 14.08 -4.53
N GLY A 385 -0.96 14.65 -3.62
CA GLY A 385 -1.44 15.50 -2.53
C GLY A 385 -2.39 14.84 -1.55
N CYS A 386 -2.62 13.51 -1.68
CA CYS A 386 -3.71 12.81 -1.02
C CYS A 386 -5.06 13.54 -1.24
N VAL A 387 -5.25 14.12 -2.43
CA VAL A 387 -6.28 15.11 -2.74
C VAL A 387 -7.68 14.49 -2.73
N ILE A 388 -8.64 15.13 -2.05
CA ILE A 388 -10.07 14.93 -2.29
C ILE A 388 -10.41 15.61 -3.61
N GLN A 389 -10.43 14.84 -4.70
CA GLN A 389 -10.64 15.36 -6.04
C GLN A 389 -12.11 15.68 -6.29
N SER A 390 -13.01 14.84 -5.77
CA SER A 390 -14.45 15.08 -5.80
C SER A 390 -15.17 14.38 -4.68
N ILE A 391 -16.21 15.05 -4.20
CA ILE A 391 -17.32 14.49 -3.44
C ILE A 391 -18.58 14.80 -4.25
N LYS A 392 -19.39 13.78 -4.54
CA LYS A 392 -20.69 13.95 -5.19
C LYS A 392 -21.80 13.48 -4.28
N LYS A 393 -22.89 14.24 -4.27
CA LYS A 393 -24.12 13.94 -3.55
C LYS A 393 -25.29 13.98 -4.53
N ARG A 394 -26.01 12.86 -4.67
CA ARG A 394 -27.10 12.66 -5.65
C ARG A 394 -26.68 13.06 -7.08
N GLY A 395 -25.46 12.69 -7.46
CA GLY A 395 -24.86 12.99 -8.77
C GLY A 395 -24.22 14.37 -8.92
N ALA A 396 -24.52 15.34 -8.05
CA ALA A 396 -23.94 16.68 -8.11
C ALA A 396 -22.63 16.75 -7.31
N GLN A 397 -21.58 17.32 -7.92
CA GLN A 397 -20.30 17.54 -7.24
C GLN A 397 -20.40 18.73 -6.28
N VAL A 398 -20.04 18.52 -5.01
CA VAL A 398 -20.17 19.52 -3.94
C VAL A 398 -18.82 20.12 -3.51
N THR A 399 -17.77 19.81 -4.26
CA THR A 399 -16.38 20.21 -4.00
C THR A 399 -15.75 20.82 -5.26
N GLN A 400 -14.89 21.81 -5.09
CA GLN A 400 -14.07 22.36 -6.17
C GLN A 400 -12.78 21.57 -6.34
N GLY A 401 -12.30 21.51 -7.58
CA GLY A 401 -11.12 20.77 -7.96
C GLY A 401 -10.93 20.74 -9.46
N PHE A 402 -9.98 19.93 -9.92
CA PHE A 402 -9.70 19.73 -11.33
C PHE A 402 -10.03 18.30 -11.80
N GLY A 403 -10.30 18.16 -13.10
CA GLY A 403 -10.58 16.87 -13.73
C GLY A 403 -9.33 16.06 -14.12
N THR A 404 -8.14 16.67 -14.09
CA THR A 404 -6.88 16.06 -14.51
C THR A 404 -5.77 16.33 -13.50
N LEU A 405 -4.78 15.43 -13.43
CA LEU A 405 -3.60 15.62 -12.58
C LEU A 405 -2.78 16.85 -13.00
N GLU A 406 -2.68 17.12 -14.29
CA GLU A 406 -1.88 18.21 -14.85
C GLU A 406 -2.33 19.57 -14.33
N SER A 407 -3.63 19.79 -14.11
CA SER A 407 -4.15 21.02 -13.50
C SER A 407 -3.78 21.14 -12.03
N TYR A 408 -3.72 20.03 -11.28
CA TYR A 408 -3.26 20.03 -9.88
C TYR A 408 -1.76 20.34 -9.74
N LEU A 409 -0.97 20.09 -10.79
CA LEU A 409 0.47 20.37 -10.84
C LEU A 409 0.80 21.84 -11.15
N GLN A 410 -0.20 22.65 -11.51
CA GLN A 410 -0.01 24.06 -11.82
C GLN A 410 0.29 24.87 -10.55
N SER A 411 1.15 25.88 -10.67
CA SER A 411 1.52 26.78 -9.56
C SER A 411 0.35 27.61 -9.04
N GLU A 412 -0.67 27.81 -9.87
CA GLU A 412 -1.87 28.59 -9.57
C GLU A 412 -2.92 27.77 -8.80
N ASN A 413 -2.70 26.47 -8.60
CA ASN A 413 -3.60 25.62 -7.82
C ASN A 413 -3.69 26.14 -6.37
N PRO A 414 -4.88 26.58 -5.90
CA PRO A 414 -5.09 27.12 -4.56
C PRO A 414 -5.22 25.98 -3.53
N PHE A 415 -4.47 24.90 -3.71
CA PHE A 415 -4.48 23.70 -2.86
C PHE A 415 -5.80 22.91 -2.88
N PHE A 416 -6.57 22.94 -3.97
CA PHE A 416 -7.90 22.30 -4.01
C PHE A 416 -7.86 20.84 -3.49
N GLY A 417 -8.57 20.60 -2.38
CA GLY A 417 -8.75 19.26 -1.80
C GLY A 417 -7.50 18.60 -1.23
N ALA A 418 -6.34 19.27 -1.27
CA ALA A 418 -5.06 18.67 -0.87
C ALA A 418 -4.96 18.47 0.64
N CYS A 419 -4.26 17.42 1.05
CA CYS A 419 -3.71 17.36 2.39
C CYS A 419 -2.54 18.33 2.49
N ILE A 420 -2.55 19.18 3.51
CA ILE A 420 -1.46 20.14 3.74
C ILE A 420 -0.55 19.61 4.84
N GLY A 421 0.75 19.69 4.58
CA GLY A 421 1.78 19.34 5.53
C GLY A 421 3.17 19.75 5.04
N ARG A 422 4.19 19.74 5.91
CA ARG A 422 4.10 19.32 7.33
C ARG A 422 3.36 20.30 8.23
N TYR A 423 3.25 21.56 7.83
CA TYR A 423 2.68 22.63 8.65
C TYR A 423 1.69 23.50 7.87
N ALA A 424 0.42 23.39 8.21
CA ALA A 424 -0.66 24.17 7.64
C ALA A 424 -0.63 25.63 8.08
N ASN A 425 -1.18 26.50 7.22
CA ASN A 425 -1.16 27.94 7.37
C ASN A 425 0.28 28.48 7.49
N ARG A 426 0.49 29.63 8.15
CA ARG A 426 1.74 30.38 8.08
C ARG A 426 2.68 30.08 9.24
N ILE A 427 3.97 29.93 8.94
CA ILE A 427 5.09 30.11 9.86
C ILE A 427 5.71 31.47 9.56
N ARG A 428 5.62 32.39 10.52
CA ARG A 428 6.08 33.78 10.39
C ARG A 428 7.57 33.83 10.09
N GLY A 429 7.95 34.54 9.03
CA GLY A 429 9.35 34.65 8.62
C GLY A 429 9.97 33.34 8.11
N GLY A 430 9.20 32.25 8.04
CA GLY A 430 9.73 30.90 7.81
C GLY A 430 10.73 30.45 8.87
N GLN A 431 10.65 30.96 10.10
CA GLN A 431 11.62 30.65 11.16
C GLN A 431 10.92 30.07 12.38
N PHE A 432 11.57 29.13 13.04
CA PHE A 432 11.16 28.64 14.35
C PHE A 432 12.36 28.09 15.12
N GLU A 433 12.15 27.78 16.40
CA GLU A 433 13.17 27.23 17.28
C GLU A 433 12.65 25.97 17.99
N ILE A 434 13.47 24.91 18.00
CA ILE A 434 13.20 23.70 18.80
C ILE A 434 14.43 23.43 19.66
N ASP A 435 14.23 23.32 20.97
CA ASP A 435 15.27 22.98 21.95
C ASP A 435 16.55 23.85 21.79
N GLY A 436 16.39 25.16 21.51
CA GLY A 436 17.48 26.13 21.34
C GLY A 436 18.12 26.16 19.93
N LYS A 437 17.76 25.22 19.04
CA LYS A 437 18.21 25.18 17.65
C LYS A 437 17.22 25.93 16.76
N LYS A 438 17.73 26.93 16.02
CA LYS A 438 16.94 27.69 15.05
C LYS A 438 16.89 26.95 13.71
N PHE A 439 15.71 26.97 13.10
CA PHE A 439 15.44 26.40 11.79
C PHE A 439 14.90 27.49 10.86
N GLN A 440 15.29 27.39 9.59
CA GLN A 440 14.77 28.22 8.51
C GLN A 440 14.12 27.30 7.49
N VAL A 441 12.82 27.47 7.29
CA VAL A 441 12.05 26.80 6.23
C VAL A 441 11.87 27.71 5.03
N ASP A 442 11.57 27.10 3.89
CA ASP A 442 11.37 27.80 2.64
C ASP A 442 10.19 28.77 2.70
N LYS A 443 10.35 29.94 2.11
CA LYS A 443 9.32 30.99 2.07
C LYS A 443 8.69 31.02 0.69
N ASN A 444 7.43 30.65 0.61
CA ASN A 444 6.65 30.58 -0.64
C ASN A 444 5.54 31.64 -0.73
N GLU A 445 5.36 32.48 0.30
CA GLU A 445 4.44 33.62 0.29
C GLU A 445 5.24 34.92 0.15
N ASP A 446 5.54 35.31 -1.10
CA ASP A 446 6.31 36.52 -1.47
C ASP A 446 7.64 36.69 -0.69
N GLY A 447 8.29 35.58 -0.34
CA GLY A 447 9.53 35.58 0.44
C GLY A 447 9.37 36.04 1.90
N LYS A 448 8.14 36.19 2.40
CA LYS A 448 7.86 36.64 3.77
C LYS A 448 7.70 35.47 4.73
N ASN A 449 6.78 34.55 4.42
CA ASN A 449 6.40 33.45 5.31
C ASN A 449 6.51 32.08 4.59
N CYS A 450 6.58 31.02 5.39
CA CYS A 450 6.30 29.67 4.90
C CYS A 450 4.80 29.41 5.06
N LEU A 451 4.10 29.21 3.96
CA LEU A 451 2.67 28.95 3.88
C LEU A 451 2.45 27.48 3.47
N HIS A 452 1.60 26.77 4.20
CA HIS A 452 1.13 25.41 3.86
C HIS A 452 2.27 24.41 3.56
N GLY A 453 3.31 24.42 4.39
CA GLY A 453 4.43 23.48 4.27
C GLY A 453 5.50 23.84 3.24
N GLY A 454 5.37 24.96 2.53
CA GLY A 454 6.41 25.52 1.68
C GLY A 454 6.28 25.17 0.20
N ALA A 455 7.39 25.31 -0.55
CA ALA A 455 7.39 25.16 -2.00
C ALA A 455 7.16 23.70 -2.44
N ASN A 456 7.58 22.73 -1.62
CA ASN A 456 7.45 21.30 -1.87
C ASN A 456 6.63 20.60 -0.76
N GLY A 457 5.49 21.21 -0.37
CA GLY A 457 4.60 20.68 0.67
C GLY A 457 3.88 19.40 0.23
N PHE A 458 3.06 18.84 1.13
CA PHE A 458 2.34 17.60 0.88
C PHE A 458 1.43 17.67 -0.36
N ASP A 459 0.88 18.85 -0.67
CA ASP A 459 0.07 19.15 -1.85
C ASP A 459 0.80 18.85 -3.18
N LYS A 460 2.13 18.76 -3.16
CA LYS A 460 2.99 18.50 -4.32
C LYS A 460 3.65 17.14 -4.32
N GLN A 461 3.28 16.29 -3.37
CA GLN A 461 3.90 14.99 -3.17
C GLN A 461 2.94 13.85 -3.50
N PHE A 462 3.48 12.75 -4.00
CA PHE A 462 2.71 11.51 -4.14
C PHE A 462 2.75 10.74 -2.82
N PHE A 463 1.57 10.40 -2.33
CA PHE A 463 1.41 9.46 -1.22
C PHE A 463 1.40 8.03 -1.75
N LEU A 464 2.01 7.12 -1.01
CA LEU A 464 2.03 5.69 -1.27
C LEU A 464 0.70 5.03 -0.87
N GLY A 465 0.44 3.86 -1.44
CA GLY A 465 -0.82 3.13 -1.27
C GLY A 465 -1.84 3.49 -2.35
N PRO A 466 -3.16 3.51 -2.04
CA PRO A 466 -3.75 3.28 -0.72
C PRO A 466 -3.86 1.81 -0.34
N VAL A 467 -3.97 1.56 0.96
CA VAL A 467 -4.60 0.35 1.50
C VAL A 467 -6.10 0.62 1.59
N VAL A 468 -6.89 -0.04 0.75
CA VAL A 468 -8.36 0.04 0.81
C VAL A 468 -8.93 -1.19 1.52
N LYS A 469 -9.86 -0.97 2.45
CA LYS A 469 -10.60 -2.01 3.18
C LYS A 469 -12.07 -1.65 3.27
N GLN A 470 -12.93 -2.66 3.34
CA GLN A 470 -14.35 -2.51 3.63
C GLN A 470 -14.59 -2.73 5.12
N LEU A 471 -15.31 -1.82 5.78
CA LEU A 471 -15.72 -1.92 7.18
C LEU A 471 -17.23 -2.19 7.24
N GLY A 472 -17.60 -3.42 7.60
CA GLY A 472 -19.01 -3.83 7.56
C GLY A 472 -19.57 -3.78 6.13
N THR A 473 -20.82 -3.34 5.98
CA THR A 473 -21.51 -3.30 4.66
C THR A 473 -21.58 -1.92 4.02
N ASN A 474 -21.34 -0.86 4.79
CA ASN A 474 -21.70 0.51 4.39
C ASN A 474 -20.58 1.54 4.57
N GLU A 475 -19.37 1.08 4.84
CA GLU A 475 -18.23 1.95 5.09
C GLU A 475 -16.96 1.34 4.48
N TYR A 476 -16.07 2.19 4.01
CA TYR A 476 -14.78 1.81 3.49
C TYR A 476 -13.70 2.72 4.06
N THR A 477 -12.49 2.20 4.16
CA THR A 477 -11.31 3.01 4.50
C THR A 477 -10.33 3.03 3.34
N MET A 478 -9.77 4.19 3.02
CA MET A 478 -8.62 4.35 2.14
C MET A 478 -7.47 4.98 2.93
N GLU A 479 -6.38 4.23 3.12
CA GLU A 479 -5.24 4.72 3.88
C GLU A 479 -4.00 4.90 3.00
N PHE A 480 -3.46 6.09 3.04
CA PHE A 480 -2.26 6.52 2.32
C PHE A 480 -1.12 6.77 3.30
N VAL A 481 0.12 6.65 2.82
CA VAL A 481 1.31 6.99 3.62
C VAL A 481 2.28 7.85 2.83
N HIS A 482 2.84 8.87 3.46
CA HIS A 482 3.92 9.67 2.91
C HIS A 482 5.09 9.72 3.90
N VAL A 483 6.30 9.49 3.39
CA VAL A 483 7.53 9.68 4.15
C VAL A 483 8.17 10.95 3.62
N ASP A 484 8.11 12.00 4.44
CA ASP A 484 8.78 13.25 4.15
C ASP A 484 10.18 13.22 4.79
N GLY A 485 11.22 13.45 4.00
CA GLY A 485 12.60 13.34 4.44
C GLY A 485 13.08 14.56 5.22
N SER A 486 14.01 14.38 6.15
CA SER A 486 14.67 15.50 6.83
C SER A 486 15.32 16.45 5.81
N GLY A 487 15.11 17.75 5.99
CA GLY A 487 15.59 18.81 5.12
C GLY A 487 14.62 19.23 4.01
N ASN A 488 13.52 18.49 3.75
CA ASN A 488 12.52 18.94 2.79
C ASN A 488 11.89 20.28 3.23
N ASN A 489 11.93 21.29 2.36
CA ASN A 489 11.63 22.70 2.65
C ASN A 489 12.29 23.25 3.94
N GLY A 490 13.40 22.67 4.39
CA GLY A 490 14.09 23.05 5.64
C GLY A 490 13.51 22.46 6.93
N PHE A 491 12.50 21.60 6.87
CA PHE A 491 11.96 20.93 8.07
C PHE A 491 12.89 19.81 8.56
N PRO A 492 13.17 19.71 9.87
CA PRO A 492 13.99 18.62 10.43
C PRO A 492 13.24 17.29 10.50
N ALA A 493 13.99 16.22 10.70
CA ALA A 493 13.53 14.84 10.93
C ALA A 493 12.81 14.15 9.74
N ASP A 494 12.91 12.83 9.67
CA ASP A 494 12.14 12.02 8.73
C ASP A 494 10.75 11.75 9.33
N LEU A 495 9.71 12.31 8.72
CA LEU A 495 8.32 12.22 9.18
C LEU A 495 7.55 11.22 8.33
N VAL A 496 7.00 10.18 8.94
CA VAL A 496 6.00 9.32 8.31
C VAL A 496 4.61 9.82 8.69
N THR A 497 3.79 10.09 7.69
CA THR A 497 2.40 10.54 7.85
C THR A 497 1.45 9.56 7.19
N HIS A 498 0.51 9.04 7.96
CA HIS A 498 -0.62 8.26 7.49
C HIS A 498 -1.85 9.17 7.38
N VAL A 499 -2.55 9.07 6.25
CA VAL A 499 -3.83 9.74 6.02
C VAL A 499 -4.87 8.67 5.76
N LYS A 500 -5.82 8.53 6.67
CA LYS A 500 -6.90 7.57 6.56
C LYS A 500 -8.20 8.30 6.27
N TYR A 501 -8.77 8.02 5.11
CA TYR A 501 -10.13 8.38 4.78
C TYR A 501 -11.08 7.25 5.18
N THR A 502 -12.18 7.58 5.86
CA THR A 502 -13.27 6.66 6.14
C THR A 502 -14.52 7.18 5.45
N ILE A 503 -15.04 6.44 4.47
CA ILE A 503 -16.10 6.85 3.56
C ILE A 503 -17.35 6.02 3.82
N GLY A 504 -18.41 6.68 4.30
CA GLY A 504 -19.74 6.09 4.48
C GLY A 504 -20.71 6.51 3.38
N LYS A 505 -22.00 6.17 3.53
CA LYS A 505 -23.07 6.49 2.56
C LYS A 505 -23.38 7.98 2.38
N SER A 506 -22.91 8.82 3.28
CA SER A 506 -23.19 10.26 3.31
C SER A 506 -22.14 11.06 4.08
N SER A 507 -20.99 10.45 4.37
CA SER A 507 -19.95 11.09 5.16
C SER A 507 -18.55 10.69 4.72
N LEU A 508 -17.62 11.61 4.96
CA LEU A 508 -16.19 11.42 4.76
C LEU A 508 -15.47 11.87 6.03
N GLU A 509 -14.82 10.94 6.72
CA GLU A 509 -13.91 11.23 7.82
C GLU A 509 -12.47 11.15 7.36
N ILE A 510 -11.63 12.04 7.91
CA ILE A 510 -10.19 12.11 7.67
C ILE A 510 -9.50 11.99 9.03
N GLU A 511 -8.62 11.01 9.15
CA GLU A 511 -7.71 10.86 10.28
C GLU A 511 -6.27 11.02 9.80
N PHE A 512 -5.54 11.95 10.41
CA PHE A 512 -4.11 12.11 10.24
C PHE A 512 -3.38 11.46 11.41
N LYS A 513 -2.32 10.73 11.12
CA LYS A 513 -1.39 10.21 12.13
C LYS A 513 0.04 10.43 11.64
N ALA A 514 0.89 11.06 12.43
CA ALA A 514 2.29 11.26 12.07
C ALA A 514 3.26 10.87 13.18
N GLU A 515 4.38 10.28 12.79
CA GLU A 515 5.45 9.81 13.69
C GLU A 515 6.82 10.11 13.06
N ILE A 516 7.83 10.36 13.89
CA ILE A 516 9.22 10.47 13.42
C ILE A 516 9.81 9.06 13.30
N LEU A 517 10.39 8.75 12.14
CA LEU A 517 11.03 7.44 11.91
C LEU A 517 12.11 7.17 12.95
N ARG A 518 12.21 5.91 13.39
CA ARG A 518 13.24 5.50 14.38
C ARG A 518 14.66 5.74 13.86
N SER A 519 14.87 5.67 12.55
CA SER A 519 16.14 5.95 11.88
C SER A 519 16.48 7.43 11.75
N SER A 520 15.52 8.35 11.96
CA SER A 520 15.75 9.80 11.82
C SER A 520 16.82 10.29 12.79
N GLU A 521 17.75 11.11 12.28
CA GLU A 521 18.81 11.75 13.08
C GLU A 521 18.25 12.84 14.00
N ASP A 522 17.48 13.78 13.44
CA ASP A 522 16.77 14.78 14.24
C ASP A 522 15.62 14.11 15.02
N THR A 523 15.35 14.64 16.22
CA THR A 523 14.41 14.05 17.19
C THR A 523 13.09 14.79 17.31
N ALA A 524 12.90 15.89 16.57
CA ALA A 524 11.68 16.68 16.63
C ALA A 524 11.43 17.43 15.30
N THR A 525 10.16 17.67 14.97
CA THR A 525 9.71 18.47 13.83
C THR A 525 8.38 19.14 14.14
N PRO A 526 8.10 20.35 13.60
CA PRO A 526 6.75 20.89 13.67
C PRO A 526 5.80 20.11 12.74
N VAL A 527 4.57 19.90 13.17
CA VAL A 527 3.49 19.20 12.47
C VAL A 527 2.16 19.90 12.77
N ASN A 528 1.43 20.28 11.72
CA ASN A 528 0.07 20.81 11.74
C ASN A 528 -0.57 20.42 10.41
N LEU A 529 -1.48 19.44 10.42
CA LEU A 529 -2.02 18.80 9.22
C LEU A 529 -3.51 19.11 9.06
N ILE A 530 -3.92 19.44 7.84
CA ILE A 530 -5.31 19.73 7.47
C ILE A 530 -5.66 19.10 6.11
N ASN A 531 -6.95 19.13 5.74
CA ASN A 531 -7.38 19.03 4.35
C ASN A 531 -7.91 20.38 3.87
N HIS A 532 -7.61 20.75 2.62
CA HIS A 532 -7.90 22.05 2.03
C HIS A 532 -9.01 21.97 0.96
N ALA A 533 -10.06 21.19 1.23
CA ALA A 533 -11.22 21.06 0.35
C ALA A 533 -12.06 22.35 0.31
N TYR A 534 -12.44 22.73 -0.91
CA TYR A 534 -13.36 23.84 -1.15
C TYR A 534 -14.74 23.30 -1.49
N PHE A 535 -15.77 23.83 -0.86
CA PHE A 535 -17.15 23.35 -0.98
C PHE A 535 -18.06 24.38 -1.62
N ASN A 536 -18.99 23.90 -2.44
CA ASN A 536 -20.11 24.68 -2.95
C ASN A 536 -21.32 23.73 -3.08
N LEU A 537 -22.40 24.06 -2.37
CA LEU A 537 -23.61 23.24 -2.32
C LEU A 537 -24.71 23.74 -3.28
N SER A 538 -24.50 24.88 -3.93
CA SER A 538 -25.44 25.50 -4.86
C SER A 538 -25.30 24.92 -6.28
N GLU A 539 -26.21 25.30 -7.19
CA GLU A 539 -26.02 25.09 -8.63
C GLU A 539 -25.27 26.26 -9.29
N SER A 540 -24.97 27.32 -8.53
CA SER A 540 -24.24 28.50 -8.98
C SER A 540 -22.73 28.26 -9.00
N ALA A 541 -22.04 29.01 -9.86
CA ALA A 541 -20.58 29.04 -9.89
C ALA A 541 -19.96 29.79 -8.67
N SER A 542 -20.78 30.38 -7.79
CA SER A 542 -20.37 31.09 -6.57
C SER A 542 -21.08 30.50 -5.35
N ILE A 543 -20.47 30.63 -4.16
CA ILE A 543 -21.08 30.31 -2.86
C ILE A 543 -22.13 31.34 -2.40
N ASP A 544 -22.35 32.42 -3.15
CA ASP A 544 -23.31 33.45 -2.76
C ASP A 544 -24.73 32.86 -2.68
N GLY A 545 -25.46 33.23 -1.63
CA GLY A 545 -26.76 32.66 -1.29
C GLY A 545 -26.70 31.43 -0.38
N LEU A 546 -25.53 30.80 -0.19
CA LEU A 546 -25.38 29.75 0.82
C LEU A 546 -25.48 30.34 2.23
N VAL A 547 -25.99 29.55 3.16
CA VAL A 547 -26.07 29.92 4.59
C VAL A 547 -24.98 29.20 5.35
N ALA A 548 -24.05 29.97 5.93
CA ALA A 548 -22.96 29.47 6.76
C ALA A 548 -23.25 29.67 8.25
N LYS A 549 -22.98 28.66 9.05
CA LYS A 549 -23.08 28.70 10.51
C LYS A 549 -21.83 28.15 11.17
N ILE A 550 -21.34 28.83 12.19
CA ILE A 550 -20.11 28.46 12.94
C ILE A 550 -20.41 28.21 14.41
N SER A 551 -19.56 27.39 15.04
CA SER A 551 -19.70 27.02 16.47
C SER A 551 -19.27 28.11 17.46
N THR A 552 -18.47 29.07 17.03
CA THR A 552 -17.79 30.05 17.88
C THR A 552 -17.59 31.36 17.15
N ASN A 553 -17.76 32.50 17.81
CA ASN A 553 -17.38 33.80 17.25
C ASN A 553 -16.00 34.29 17.73
N LYS A 554 -15.28 33.46 18.49
CA LYS A 554 -13.88 33.74 18.88
C LYS A 554 -12.99 33.60 17.66
N VAL A 555 -12.17 34.61 17.39
CA VAL A 555 -11.26 34.64 16.24
C VAL A 555 -9.89 35.17 16.65
N LEU A 556 -8.82 34.73 15.99
CA LEU A 556 -7.52 35.37 16.14
C LEU A 556 -7.50 36.75 15.46
N GLU A 557 -6.98 37.76 16.15
CA GLU A 557 -6.76 39.10 15.60
C GLU A 557 -5.62 39.10 14.58
N PHE A 558 -5.74 39.92 13.54
CA PHE A 558 -4.64 40.18 12.60
C PHE A 558 -3.73 41.29 13.08
N ASP A 559 -2.44 41.15 12.78
CA ASP A 559 -1.49 42.27 12.85
C ASP A 559 -1.52 43.14 11.58
N ASP A 560 -0.67 44.17 11.57
CA ASP A 560 -0.51 45.09 10.43
C ASP A 560 -0.05 44.41 9.13
N GLN A 561 0.48 43.19 9.22
CA GLN A 561 0.90 42.37 8.07
C GLN A 561 -0.18 41.38 7.65
N LYS A 562 -1.38 41.47 8.23
CA LYS A 562 -2.51 40.54 8.02
C LYS A 562 -2.17 39.10 8.41
N LEU A 563 -1.31 38.92 9.41
CA LEU A 563 -1.05 37.61 10.02
C LEU A 563 -1.82 37.49 11.33
N PRO A 564 -2.48 36.33 11.59
CA PRO A 564 -3.08 36.09 12.88
C PRO A 564 -2.04 36.18 14.01
N THR A 565 -2.43 36.81 15.09
CA THR A 565 -1.71 36.96 16.36
C THR A 565 -2.25 35.97 17.39
N GLU A 566 -1.64 35.96 18.57
CA GLU A 566 -2.10 35.22 19.74
C GLU A 566 -3.34 35.82 20.42
N ASN A 567 -3.74 37.04 20.05
CA ASN A 567 -4.88 37.72 20.65
C ASN A 567 -6.20 37.19 20.09
N ILE A 568 -7.16 36.98 20.97
CA ILE A 568 -8.52 36.54 20.62
C ILE A 568 -9.45 37.75 20.66
N SER A 569 -10.16 37.98 19.55
CA SER A 569 -11.28 38.92 19.44
C SER A 569 -12.59 38.18 19.15
N PHE A 570 -13.66 38.94 18.96
CA PHE A 570 -14.98 38.42 18.68
C PHE A 570 -15.55 39.08 17.44
N ILE A 571 -16.00 38.28 16.48
CA ILE A 571 -16.78 38.78 15.35
C ILE A 571 -18.28 38.73 15.63
N ASP A 572 -19.05 39.27 14.68
CA ASP A 572 -20.50 39.31 14.76
C ASP A 572 -21.12 37.92 14.97
N ARG A 573 -22.19 37.87 15.78
CA ARG A 573 -22.91 36.65 16.14
C ARG A 573 -23.80 36.14 15.02
N ASP A 574 -24.01 36.90 13.94
CA ASP A 574 -24.74 36.48 12.75
C ASP A 574 -24.32 35.10 12.25
N LEU A 575 -23.02 34.83 12.24
CA LEU A 575 -22.46 33.54 11.83
C LEU A 575 -22.78 32.40 12.81
N ILE A 576 -23.02 32.69 14.09
CA ILE A 576 -23.47 31.66 15.05
C ILE A 576 -24.94 31.30 14.79
N THR A 577 -25.75 32.27 14.39
CA THR A 577 -27.17 32.07 14.10
C THR A 577 -27.45 31.60 12.67
N GLY A 578 -26.47 31.73 11.77
CA GLY A 578 -26.59 31.45 10.34
C GLY A 578 -26.57 32.75 9.54
N LYS A 579 -25.58 32.89 8.66
CA LYS A 579 -25.40 34.07 7.79
C LYS A 579 -25.47 33.65 6.32
N THR A 580 -26.34 34.29 5.56
CA THR A 580 -26.32 34.19 4.09
C THR A 580 -25.06 34.87 3.57
N LEU A 581 -24.29 34.15 2.76
CA LEU A 581 -23.07 34.64 2.15
C LEU A 581 -23.40 35.51 0.93
N ASP A 582 -22.77 36.67 0.88
CA ASP A 582 -22.80 37.60 -0.26
C ASP A 582 -21.38 38.15 -0.51
N GLU A 583 -21.23 39.04 -1.48
CA GLU A 583 -19.95 39.69 -1.82
C GLU A 583 -19.29 40.47 -0.66
N ARG A 584 -20.02 40.76 0.42
CA ARG A 584 -19.52 41.47 1.61
C ARG A 584 -19.10 40.50 2.71
N ALA A 585 -19.53 39.25 2.64
CA ALA A 585 -19.15 38.18 3.54
C ALA A 585 -17.77 37.61 3.16
N VAL A 586 -16.72 38.38 3.48
CA VAL A 586 -15.32 38.03 3.24
C VAL A 586 -14.68 37.53 4.53
N PHE A 587 -14.32 36.25 4.55
CA PHE A 587 -13.63 35.62 5.66
C PHE A 587 -12.36 34.94 5.18
N ASP A 588 -11.27 35.12 5.92
CA ASP A 588 -10.05 34.31 5.87
C ASP A 588 -9.50 34.21 7.30
N HIS A 589 -10.30 33.69 8.22
CA HIS A 589 -10.06 33.83 9.66
C HIS A 589 -9.84 32.50 10.37
N CYS A 590 -8.97 32.50 11.39
CA CYS A 590 -8.77 31.37 12.30
C CYS A 590 -9.71 31.50 13.50
N PHE A 591 -10.70 30.61 13.59
CA PHE A 591 -11.67 30.54 14.67
C PHE A 591 -11.23 29.61 15.78
N VAL A 592 -11.52 30.00 17.03
CA VAL A 592 -11.07 29.28 18.23
C VAL A 592 -12.21 28.50 18.87
N VAL A 593 -12.06 27.18 18.91
CA VAL A 593 -13.02 26.22 19.51
C VAL A 593 -12.63 25.93 20.96
N ASP A 594 -11.34 25.67 21.21
CA ASP A 594 -10.78 25.39 22.53
C ASP A 594 -9.44 26.10 22.68
N ASP A 595 -9.28 26.89 23.73
CA ASP A 595 -8.08 27.67 24.06
C ASP A 595 -7.39 27.18 25.34
N LEU A 596 -7.74 25.99 25.83
CA LEU A 596 -7.19 25.41 27.06
C LEU A 596 -6.53 24.06 26.85
N ASP A 597 -6.90 23.35 25.78
CA ASP A 597 -6.46 22.00 25.48
C ASP A 597 -5.53 21.94 24.25
N TRP A 598 -4.35 21.35 24.41
CA TRP A 598 -3.25 21.45 23.45
C TRP A 598 -2.52 20.13 23.24
N ASP A 599 -3.24 19.01 23.31
CA ASP A 599 -2.64 17.70 23.06
C ASP A 599 -2.12 17.56 21.62
N LEU A 600 -1.06 16.77 21.48
CA LEU A 600 -0.45 16.46 20.19
C LEU A 600 -1.30 15.44 19.38
N ASP A 601 -2.02 14.54 20.06
CA ASP A 601 -2.94 13.57 19.45
C ASP A 601 -4.37 13.82 19.94
N THR A 602 -5.19 14.38 19.06
CA THR A 602 -6.59 14.75 19.37
C THR A 602 -7.59 13.68 18.90
N ARG A 603 -7.14 12.59 18.26
CA ARG A 603 -8.05 11.62 17.59
C ARG A 603 -9.05 10.95 18.52
N GLN A 604 -8.72 10.82 19.80
CA GLN A 604 -9.60 10.22 20.81
C GLN A 604 -10.55 11.24 21.47
N LYS A 605 -10.44 12.53 21.14
CA LYS A 605 -11.32 13.57 21.67
C LYS A 605 -12.69 13.52 21.02
N GLU A 606 -13.64 14.20 21.66
CA GLU A 606 -14.97 14.41 21.11
C GLU A 606 -14.88 15.13 19.77
N LEU A 607 -15.63 14.62 18.79
CA LEU A 607 -15.75 15.23 17.47
C LEU A 607 -16.83 16.33 17.54
N LYS A 608 -16.42 17.59 17.72
CA LYS A 608 -17.32 18.72 17.90
C LYS A 608 -17.79 19.24 16.54
N GLN A 609 -19.08 19.56 16.38
CA GLN A 609 -19.56 20.27 15.19
C GLN A 609 -19.01 21.70 15.22
N ILE A 610 -18.24 22.06 14.19
CA ILE A 610 -17.58 23.37 14.12
C ILE A 610 -18.20 24.29 13.07
N PHE A 611 -18.82 23.72 12.04
CA PHE A 611 -19.35 24.44 10.89
C PHE A 611 -20.56 23.71 10.28
N GLU A 612 -21.47 24.49 9.70
CA GLU A 612 -22.61 24.02 8.90
C GLU A 612 -22.77 24.92 7.68
N LEU A 613 -23.03 24.31 6.52
CA LEU A 613 -23.29 24.97 5.25
C LEU A 613 -24.59 24.44 4.67
N THR A 614 -25.50 25.33 4.27
CA THR A 614 -26.78 24.95 3.69
C THR A 614 -27.04 25.72 2.40
N SER A 615 -27.58 25.03 1.40
CA SER A 615 -28.18 25.64 0.21
C SER A 615 -29.69 25.48 0.29
N GLU A 616 -30.42 26.59 0.47
CA GLU A 616 -31.89 26.56 0.44
C GLU A 616 -32.42 26.18 -0.95
N GLU A 617 -31.70 26.58 -2.00
CA GLU A 617 -32.02 26.28 -3.41
C GLU A 617 -32.03 24.78 -3.68
N THR A 618 -30.98 24.07 -3.26
CA THR A 618 -30.79 22.65 -3.58
C THR A 618 -31.27 21.72 -2.47
N GLY A 619 -31.54 22.26 -1.28
CA GLY A 619 -31.85 21.52 -0.06
C GLY A 619 -30.67 20.71 0.49
N ARG A 620 -29.45 20.90 -0.05
CA ARG A 620 -28.23 20.22 0.41
C ARG A 620 -27.73 20.87 1.69
N LYS A 621 -27.29 20.02 2.62
CA LYS A 621 -26.65 20.42 3.87
C LYS A 621 -25.30 19.73 3.99
N MET A 622 -24.30 20.45 4.49
CA MET A 622 -23.02 19.89 4.92
C MET A 622 -22.73 20.32 6.36
N GLU A 623 -22.29 19.37 7.17
CA GLU A 623 -21.80 19.62 8.53
C GLU A 623 -20.33 19.21 8.63
N VAL A 624 -19.52 20.03 9.30
CA VAL A 624 -18.11 19.76 9.55
C VAL A 624 -17.91 19.56 11.05
N PHE A 625 -17.27 18.45 11.39
CA PHE A 625 -16.89 18.13 12.75
C PHE A 625 -15.37 17.97 12.86
N SER A 626 -14.81 18.31 14.01
CA SER A 626 -13.37 18.15 14.26
C SER A 626 -13.05 17.91 15.73
N THR A 627 -11.90 17.29 15.96
CA THR A 627 -11.23 17.16 17.26
C THR A 627 -10.24 18.28 17.54
N GLU A 628 -9.95 19.12 16.55
CA GLU A 628 -8.93 20.16 16.61
C GLU A 628 -9.41 21.42 17.36
N PRO A 629 -8.48 22.16 17.99
CA PRO A 629 -8.81 23.31 18.84
C PRO A 629 -9.21 24.57 18.07
N SER A 630 -8.94 24.61 16.76
CA SER A 630 -9.26 25.74 15.89
C SER A 630 -9.63 25.31 14.48
N PHE A 631 -10.18 26.21 13.68
CA PHE A 631 -10.36 26.00 12.25
C PHE A 631 -10.21 27.30 11.47
N GLN A 632 -9.58 27.24 10.29
CA GLN A 632 -9.62 28.33 9.32
C GLN A 632 -10.97 28.28 8.59
N PHE A 633 -11.62 29.44 8.40
CA PHE A 633 -12.73 29.59 7.48
C PHE A 633 -12.39 30.65 6.43
N TYR A 634 -12.29 30.20 5.18
CA TYR A 634 -11.96 31.03 4.02
C TYR A 634 -13.07 30.97 2.97
N THR A 635 -13.58 32.13 2.54
CA THR A 635 -14.67 32.23 1.55
C THR A 635 -14.23 32.23 0.09
N GLY A 636 -12.94 32.00 -0.20
CA GLY A 636 -12.47 31.83 -1.57
C GLY A 636 -12.35 33.13 -2.37
N ASP A 637 -12.33 34.30 -1.71
CA ASP A 637 -12.35 35.62 -2.37
C ASP A 637 -11.11 35.94 -3.22
N GLY A 638 -10.01 35.21 -3.02
CA GLY A 638 -8.79 35.28 -3.82
C GLY A 638 -8.63 34.11 -4.80
N VAL A 639 -9.57 33.18 -4.86
CA VAL A 639 -9.47 31.98 -5.71
C VAL A 639 -9.93 32.30 -7.12
N LYS A 640 -8.97 32.44 -8.05
CA LYS A 640 -9.25 32.58 -9.49
C LYS A 640 -8.27 31.75 -10.29
N VAL A 641 -8.70 30.59 -10.79
CA VAL A 641 -7.83 29.63 -11.48
C VAL A 641 -8.60 28.84 -12.52
N GLY A 642 -8.10 28.80 -13.77
CA GLY A 642 -8.82 28.17 -14.87
C GLY A 642 -10.26 28.70 -14.99
N ASP A 643 -11.24 27.79 -14.96
CA ASP A 643 -12.67 28.11 -15.04
C ASP A 643 -13.30 28.45 -13.68
N HIS A 644 -12.53 28.41 -12.59
CA HIS A 644 -12.99 28.72 -11.24
C HIS A 644 -12.96 30.24 -11.00
N SER A 645 -14.14 30.83 -10.81
CA SER A 645 -14.30 32.25 -10.44
C SER A 645 -14.01 32.49 -8.96
N LEU A 646 -13.87 33.77 -8.60
CA LEU A 646 -13.82 34.18 -7.19
C LEU A 646 -15.01 33.58 -6.44
N ARG A 647 -14.75 33.11 -5.22
CA ARG A 647 -15.77 32.53 -4.34
C ARG A 647 -16.46 31.30 -4.94
N CYS A 648 -15.80 30.56 -5.84
CA CYS A 648 -16.36 29.33 -6.41
C CYS A 648 -16.61 28.23 -5.37
N GLY A 649 -15.89 28.29 -4.26
CA GLY A 649 -16.09 27.46 -3.09
C GLY A 649 -15.54 28.14 -1.84
N LEU A 650 -15.89 27.61 -0.68
CA LEU A 650 -15.33 28.00 0.62
C LEU A 650 -14.58 26.83 1.26
N CYS A 651 -13.56 27.14 2.05
CA CYS A 651 -12.68 26.17 2.70
C CYS A 651 -12.88 26.21 4.23
N ILE A 652 -12.91 25.04 4.86
CA ILE A 652 -12.92 24.86 6.32
C ILE A 652 -11.77 23.94 6.70
N GLU A 653 -10.81 24.47 7.44
CA GLU A 653 -9.53 23.79 7.72
C GLU A 653 -9.34 23.62 9.24
N PRO A 654 -9.88 22.56 9.85
CA PRO A 654 -9.64 22.29 11.26
C PRO A 654 -8.17 21.96 11.50
N GLY A 655 -7.52 22.68 12.42
CA GLY A 655 -6.10 22.55 12.70
C GLY A 655 -5.67 23.30 13.96
N ARG A 656 -4.38 23.62 14.06
CA ARG A 656 -3.75 24.17 15.28
C ARG A 656 -3.18 25.58 15.08
N PHE A 657 -4.08 26.54 14.97
CA PHE A 657 -3.80 27.98 14.90
C PHE A 657 -2.80 28.35 13.79
N THR A 658 -2.49 29.64 13.66
CA THR A 658 -1.44 30.13 12.77
C THR A 658 -0.17 30.39 13.58
N ASN A 659 1.00 30.06 13.03
CA ASN A 659 2.30 30.33 13.66
C ASN A 659 2.48 29.72 15.08
N ALA A 660 1.66 28.74 15.47
CA ALA A 660 1.70 28.09 16.78
C ALA A 660 3.07 27.55 17.20
N VAL A 661 3.93 27.16 16.26
CA VAL A 661 5.31 26.73 16.56
C VAL A 661 6.12 27.81 17.29
N ASN A 662 5.81 29.09 17.06
CA ASN A 662 6.50 30.24 17.65
C ASN A 662 5.74 30.86 18.84
N VAL A 663 4.57 30.34 19.20
CA VAL A 663 3.79 30.82 20.34
C VAL A 663 4.01 29.86 21.51
N PRO A 664 4.63 30.29 22.63
CA PRO A 664 5.05 29.40 23.72
C PRO A 664 3.94 28.49 24.29
N GLU A 665 2.73 29.01 24.38
CA GLU A 665 1.54 28.32 24.89
C GLU A 665 1.06 27.23 23.94
N TRP A 666 1.20 27.49 22.64
CA TRP A 666 0.63 26.65 21.58
C TRP A 666 1.62 25.61 21.06
N ARG A 667 2.93 25.89 21.10
CA ARG A 667 3.95 25.04 20.45
C ARG A 667 3.92 23.57 20.85
N LYS A 668 3.44 23.23 22.07
CA LYS A 668 3.37 21.85 22.55
C LYS A 668 2.40 20.97 21.76
N GLN A 669 1.42 21.57 21.09
CA GLN A 669 0.47 20.85 20.24
C GLN A 669 1.00 20.66 18.81
N VAL A 670 2.07 21.34 18.41
CA VAL A 670 2.58 21.27 17.02
C VAL A 670 4.03 20.80 16.93
N ILE A 671 4.79 20.71 18.02
CA ILE A 671 6.14 20.12 18.00
C ILE A 671 6.03 18.64 18.33
N LEU A 672 6.18 17.78 17.33
CA LEU A 672 6.24 16.34 17.47
C LEU A 672 7.66 15.91 17.84
N LYS A 673 7.84 15.15 18.92
CA LYS A 673 9.13 14.52 19.27
C LYS A 673 9.14 13.03 18.93
N LYS A 674 10.34 12.46 18.80
CA LYS A 674 10.55 11.05 18.49
C LYS A 674 9.89 10.17 19.57
N ARG A 675 9.16 9.13 19.14
CA ARG A 675 8.31 8.24 19.96
C ARG A 675 6.98 8.83 20.43
N GLU A 676 6.70 10.09 20.17
CA GLU A 676 5.35 10.63 20.28
C GLU A 676 4.57 10.40 18.97
N VAL A 677 3.27 10.64 19.02
CA VAL A 677 2.37 10.55 17.88
C VAL A 677 1.62 11.87 17.75
N TYR A 678 1.66 12.45 16.56
CA TYR A 678 0.70 13.48 16.17
C TYR A 678 -0.56 12.79 15.65
N GLY A 679 -1.72 13.28 16.05
CA GLY A 679 -2.98 12.80 15.51
C GLY A 679 -4.03 13.90 15.45
N SER A 680 -4.81 13.91 14.36
CA SER A 680 -5.95 14.81 14.15
C SER A 680 -7.07 14.08 13.44
N ARG A 681 -8.32 14.44 13.72
CA ARG A 681 -9.52 13.84 13.11
C ARG A 681 -10.57 14.90 12.78
N MET A 682 -11.12 14.84 11.57
CA MET A 682 -12.24 15.67 11.09
C MET A 682 -13.22 14.85 10.25
N ARG A 683 -14.48 15.32 10.14
CA ARG A 683 -15.53 14.63 9.40
C ARG A 683 -16.45 15.61 8.69
N TYR A 684 -16.78 15.30 7.44
CA TYR A 684 -17.82 15.95 6.65
C TYR A 684 -19.04 15.04 6.58
N VAL A 685 -20.24 15.58 6.81
CA VAL A 685 -21.52 14.86 6.73
C VAL A 685 -22.45 15.60 5.77
N PHE A 686 -23.14 14.88 4.88
CA PHE A 686 -23.95 15.45 3.80
C PHE A 686 -25.37 14.87 3.75
N ASP A 687 -26.39 15.74 3.82
CA ASP A 687 -27.81 15.33 3.76
C ASP A 687 -28.48 15.58 2.39
#